data_AF-A0A3M0CS54-F1
#
_entry.id   AF-A0A3M0CS54-F1
#
_cell.length_a   1.000
_cell.length_b   1.000
_cell.length_c   1.000
_cell.angle_alpha   90.00
_cell.angle_beta   90.00
_cell.angle_gamma   90.00
#
_symmetry.space_group_name_H-M   'P 1'
#
loop_
_entity.id
_entity.type
_entity.pdbx_description
1 polymer ?
#
loop_
_entity_poly.entity_id
_entity_poly.type
_entity_poly.pdbx_seq_one_letter_code
_entity_poly.pdbx_strand_id
1 'polypeptide(L)'
;MSRNAAAERSDTVMVAVVDGVPDLKAPALVDRSVTMETSLIPPACEAPDDHGTDVCGLIFDTAEALGDGATPLSALALPIFFSAGPGQPGARMASQLDLARALNLAVARGASIVNVSAGQRTSTADAGSHLEDALAHCEREDVLVIAAVGNDGCACLHVPAAVPTVLAVGAMDADGRPHDSSNWGDSYGTHGLMAPGVGIALTDRHGRSAKRTGTSYATAIVSGVAAHLLHLSRQAGYDLRAADIRAVLIESADPCVPDRDGACERLLAGRLNIAAAIRHLHDRGRANARVVRSSAPRAIVPSNTVSSNAVSSDTVFSGSASSGSASDGAGFSDFVTPSAMRGDRCPAHISHPANKRERPMQTPTASETAVTPSGDTGHAADPGLAAAPLPQGPAAPMTNTPVAFAQSSAPQGVSLQGMAPSAHDGMPAAEGGAAGLNKSGLHESGLKDTGPTEGAVVPSQAEGAPVEQSGCGCGGGEAPQTVYALGALWFDFGTEARYDAIVQAIGDPVKANTPAELIKFLSDNLEYAGGITFILMQDQIPLYAIQPAGTFAVPVYKAVLGALSSALDSGGDMQRVSVPGIVGGTTRLMNGMTLPVLVPDLRGMYQWKSEDLVSSVRAAADAEDVPEDVILNFLARVYDELRNLGTTPQDRAINFAATNAYQAATVFRDCATRKLELFAIRVAKSPICRPDSDCWDVHLQMFDPENDRRAGRIYRFTVDVSETLPVTVGPIRSWAAPLSQL
;
A
#
# COMPACT_ATOMS: atom_id res chain seq x y z
N MET A 1 -26.87 -3.32 -18.49
CA MET A 1 -27.27 -4.68 -18.94
C MET A 1 -27.66 -5.49 -17.71
N SER A 2 -28.59 -6.45 -17.84
CA SER A 2 -29.11 -7.21 -16.69
C SER A 2 -28.08 -8.21 -16.16
N ARG A 3 -28.11 -8.49 -14.85
CA ARG A 3 -27.37 -9.61 -14.23
C ARG A 3 -28.01 -10.94 -14.65
N ASN A 4 -27.61 -11.45 -15.82
CA ASN A 4 -27.85 -12.83 -16.25
C ASN A 4 -26.52 -13.44 -16.71
N ALA A 5 -25.63 -13.63 -15.75
CA ALA A 5 -24.42 -14.43 -15.87
C ALA A 5 -24.16 -15.09 -14.51
N ALA A 6 -25.07 -15.98 -14.11
CA ALA A 6 -24.63 -17.14 -13.35
C ALA A 6 -23.75 -17.95 -14.33
N ALA A 7 -22.47 -17.60 -14.39
CA ALA A 7 -21.49 -18.45 -15.04
C ALA A 7 -21.60 -19.82 -14.37
N GLU A 8 -21.62 -20.89 -15.17
CA GLU A 8 -21.63 -22.26 -14.66
C GLU A 8 -20.36 -22.46 -13.81
N ARG A 9 -20.47 -22.26 -12.50
CA ARG A 9 -19.40 -22.51 -11.54
C ARG A 9 -19.11 -24.00 -11.64
N SER A 10 -17.96 -24.35 -12.20
CA SER A 10 -17.52 -25.74 -12.33
C SER A 10 -17.68 -26.48 -11.01
N ASP A 11 -18.16 -27.72 -11.05
CA ASP A 11 -18.23 -28.58 -9.86
C ASP A 11 -16.83 -28.82 -9.26
N THR A 12 -15.79 -28.75 -10.10
CA THR A 12 -14.39 -28.79 -9.68
C THR A 12 -14.03 -27.58 -8.83
N VAL A 13 -13.53 -27.83 -7.62
CA VAL A 13 -12.92 -26.79 -6.78
C VAL A 13 -11.46 -26.61 -7.21
N MET A 14 -11.03 -25.36 -7.38
CA MET A 14 -9.62 -25.04 -7.64
C MET A 14 -8.98 -24.46 -6.37
N VAL A 15 -7.88 -25.08 -5.93
CA VAL A 15 -7.07 -24.60 -4.80
C VAL A 15 -5.73 -24.07 -5.32
N ALA A 16 -5.46 -22.79 -5.12
CA ALA A 16 -4.12 -22.25 -5.35
C ALA A 16 -3.22 -22.59 -4.16
N VAL A 17 -2.00 -23.05 -4.44
CA VAL A 17 -1.01 -23.45 -3.44
C VAL A 17 0.19 -22.52 -3.54
N VAL A 18 0.27 -21.57 -2.61
CA VAL A 18 1.36 -20.59 -2.53
C VAL A 18 2.43 -21.15 -1.62
N ASP A 19 3.43 -21.78 -2.23
CA ASP A 19 4.49 -22.55 -1.56
C ASP A 19 5.79 -22.50 -2.40
N GLY A 20 6.68 -23.49 -2.29
CA GLY A 20 7.80 -23.69 -3.21
C GLY A 20 7.39 -24.35 -4.54
N VAL A 21 8.35 -24.97 -5.22
CA VAL A 21 8.18 -25.60 -6.53
C VAL A 21 7.82 -27.08 -6.32
N PRO A 22 6.58 -27.53 -6.59
CA PRO A 22 6.23 -28.94 -6.43
C PRO A 22 6.82 -29.80 -7.55
N ASP A 23 7.21 -31.04 -7.21
CA ASP A 23 7.57 -32.04 -8.21
C ASP A 23 6.30 -32.67 -8.81
N LEU A 24 5.87 -32.13 -9.96
CA LEU A 24 4.69 -32.64 -10.69
C LEU A 24 4.86 -34.08 -11.20
N LYS A 25 6.06 -34.68 -11.10
CA LYS A 25 6.33 -36.09 -11.44
C LYS A 25 6.38 -36.99 -10.21
N ALA A 26 6.24 -36.43 -9.01
CA ALA A 26 6.16 -37.19 -7.78
C ALA A 26 4.97 -38.16 -7.80
N PRO A 27 5.07 -39.36 -7.19
CA PRO A 27 3.94 -40.29 -7.07
C PRO A 27 2.70 -39.68 -6.39
N ALA A 28 2.87 -38.67 -5.54
CA ALA A 28 1.77 -37.94 -4.89
C ALA A 28 0.97 -37.03 -5.85
N LEU A 29 1.58 -36.58 -6.96
CA LEU A 29 1.03 -35.55 -7.85
C LEU A 29 0.84 -36.00 -9.32
N VAL A 30 1.48 -37.10 -9.75
CA VAL A 30 1.54 -37.51 -11.17
C VAL A 30 0.17 -37.74 -11.82
N ASP A 31 -0.81 -38.28 -11.07
CA ASP A 31 -2.18 -38.53 -11.53
C ASP A 31 -3.17 -37.42 -11.08
N ARG A 32 -2.66 -36.32 -10.50
CA ARG A 32 -3.45 -35.20 -9.97
C ARG A 32 -3.59 -34.07 -11.00
N SER A 33 -4.71 -33.36 -10.98
CA SER A 33 -4.91 -32.16 -11.83
C SER A 33 -4.18 -30.94 -11.24
N VAL A 34 -2.85 -30.89 -11.44
CA VAL A 34 -2.00 -29.78 -10.98
C VAL A 34 -1.47 -28.99 -12.16
N THR A 35 -1.67 -27.67 -12.11
CA THR A 35 -1.02 -26.70 -13.00
C THR A 35 -0.04 -25.86 -12.19
N MET A 36 0.99 -25.30 -12.82
CA MET A 36 1.99 -24.47 -12.14
C MET A 36 2.18 -23.16 -12.89
N GLU A 37 2.16 -22.04 -12.17
CA GLU A 37 2.53 -20.75 -12.71
C GLU A 37 4.05 -20.53 -12.63
N THR A 38 4.69 -20.38 -13.78
CA THR A 38 6.14 -20.18 -13.85
C THR A 38 6.56 -18.71 -13.81
N SER A 39 5.63 -17.75 -14.02
CA SER A 39 5.96 -16.32 -14.06
C SER A 39 6.48 -15.75 -12.74
N LEU A 40 6.31 -16.47 -11.63
CA LEU A 40 6.77 -16.08 -10.29
C LEU A 40 8.14 -16.69 -9.93
N ILE A 41 8.63 -17.66 -10.71
CA ILE A 41 9.86 -18.40 -10.44
C ILE A 41 11.07 -17.59 -10.99
N PRO A 42 12.03 -17.17 -10.14
CA PRO A 42 13.27 -16.59 -10.61
C PRO A 42 14.10 -17.61 -11.41
N PRO A 43 14.86 -17.17 -12.44
CA PRO A 43 15.84 -18.04 -13.10
C PRO A 43 16.78 -18.70 -12.09
N ALA A 44 17.08 -19.99 -12.29
CA ALA A 44 17.82 -20.87 -11.38
C ALA A 44 17.12 -21.29 -10.07
N CYS A 45 15.88 -20.87 -9.82
CA CYS A 45 15.05 -21.34 -8.69
C CYS A 45 14.00 -22.40 -9.09
N GLU A 46 14.17 -23.05 -10.25
CA GLU A 46 13.23 -24.01 -10.86
C GLU A 46 13.29 -25.42 -10.27
N ALA A 47 14.22 -25.70 -9.36
CA ALA A 47 14.41 -27.02 -8.78
C ALA A 47 13.27 -27.36 -7.82
N PRO A 48 12.58 -28.52 -7.95
CA PRO A 48 11.52 -28.89 -7.03
C PRO A 48 11.99 -29.06 -5.60
N ASP A 49 11.11 -28.83 -4.63
CA ASP A 49 11.36 -29.03 -3.21
C ASP A 49 10.35 -29.97 -2.56
N ASP A 50 10.73 -30.51 -1.40
CA ASP A 50 9.90 -31.47 -0.66
C ASP A 50 8.67 -30.80 -0.03
N HIS A 51 8.76 -29.54 0.43
CA HIS A 51 7.68 -28.88 1.18
C HIS A 51 6.49 -28.54 0.26
N GLY A 52 6.74 -27.91 -0.89
CA GLY A 52 5.70 -27.59 -1.87
C GLY A 52 5.03 -28.86 -2.44
N THR A 53 5.80 -29.93 -2.63
CA THR A 53 5.27 -31.24 -3.07
C THR A 53 4.39 -31.88 -1.99
N ASP A 54 4.89 -31.97 -0.76
CA ASP A 54 4.21 -32.59 0.38
C ASP A 54 2.91 -31.82 0.74
N VAL A 55 2.94 -30.48 0.73
CA VAL A 55 1.76 -29.62 0.96
C VAL A 55 0.71 -29.80 -0.14
N CYS A 56 1.12 -29.80 -1.42
CA CYS A 56 0.19 -29.95 -2.52
C CYS A 56 -0.50 -31.33 -2.49
N GLY A 57 0.26 -32.41 -2.27
CA GLY A 57 -0.27 -33.76 -2.17
C GLY A 57 -1.25 -33.92 -0.99
N LEU A 58 -0.90 -33.39 0.19
CA LEU A 58 -1.72 -33.49 1.39
C LEU A 58 -3.10 -32.80 1.25
N ILE A 59 -3.22 -31.74 0.45
CA ILE A 59 -4.52 -31.11 0.13
C ILE A 59 -5.42 -32.09 -0.65
N PHE A 60 -4.86 -32.75 -1.68
CA PHE A 60 -5.59 -33.75 -2.47
C PHE A 60 -5.98 -34.97 -1.63
N ASP A 61 -5.03 -35.55 -0.91
CA ASP A 61 -5.25 -36.75 -0.09
C ASP A 61 -6.33 -36.48 0.99
N THR A 62 -6.35 -35.29 1.58
CA THR A 62 -7.39 -34.89 2.55
C THR A 62 -8.76 -34.75 1.88
N ALA A 63 -8.85 -34.10 0.73
CA ALA A 63 -10.11 -33.87 0.03
C ALA A 63 -10.74 -35.18 -0.51
N GLU A 64 -9.92 -36.15 -0.89
CA GLU A 64 -10.37 -37.48 -1.29
C GLU A 64 -10.78 -38.34 -0.11
N ALA A 65 -10.02 -38.35 0.98
CA ALA A 65 -10.34 -39.13 2.18
C ALA A 65 -11.69 -38.73 2.81
N LEU A 66 -12.14 -37.49 2.58
CA LEU A 66 -13.44 -37.00 3.05
C LEU A 66 -14.59 -37.23 2.06
N GLY A 67 -14.29 -37.33 0.76
CA GLY A 67 -15.28 -37.51 -0.30
C GLY A 67 -15.32 -38.91 -0.89
N ASP A 68 -14.74 -39.93 -0.24
CA ASP A 68 -14.55 -41.28 -0.78
C ASP A 68 -13.93 -41.30 -2.21
N GLY A 69 -12.99 -40.39 -2.46
CA GLY A 69 -12.34 -40.19 -3.77
C GLY A 69 -13.18 -39.42 -4.81
N ALA A 70 -14.40 -38.98 -4.48
CA ALA A 70 -15.32 -38.33 -5.42
C ALA A 70 -15.21 -36.79 -5.47
N THR A 71 -14.42 -36.14 -4.62
CA THR A 71 -14.25 -34.67 -4.62
C THR A 71 -13.45 -34.22 -5.86
N PRO A 72 -14.04 -33.55 -6.87
CA PRO A 72 -13.33 -33.06 -8.03
C PRO A 72 -12.48 -31.85 -7.63
N LEU A 73 -11.18 -32.04 -7.58
CA LEU A 73 -10.21 -31.05 -7.15
C LEU A 73 -9.19 -30.77 -8.26
N SER A 74 -8.82 -29.51 -8.43
CA SER A 74 -7.65 -29.10 -9.20
C SER A 74 -6.79 -28.15 -8.37
N ALA A 75 -5.49 -28.14 -8.65
CA ALA A 75 -4.53 -27.26 -7.98
C ALA A 75 -3.80 -26.34 -8.96
N LEU A 76 -3.52 -25.12 -8.49
CA LEU A 76 -2.64 -24.17 -9.13
C LEU A 76 -1.46 -23.89 -8.20
N ALA A 77 -0.30 -24.48 -8.48
CA ALA A 77 0.93 -24.17 -7.79
C ALA A 77 1.40 -22.76 -8.17
N LEU A 78 1.70 -21.94 -7.16
CA LEU A 78 2.17 -20.57 -7.27
C LEU A 78 3.48 -20.44 -6.48
N PRO A 79 4.62 -20.86 -7.06
CA PRO A 79 5.87 -20.91 -6.32
C PRO A 79 6.40 -19.50 -6.03
N ILE A 80 6.58 -19.17 -4.76
CA ILE A 80 7.24 -17.93 -4.31
C ILE A 80 8.33 -18.16 -3.25
N PHE A 81 8.43 -19.37 -2.69
CA PHE A 81 9.42 -19.72 -1.67
C PHE A 81 10.54 -20.54 -2.30
N PHE A 82 11.78 -20.02 -2.26
CA PHE A 82 12.92 -20.67 -2.91
C PHE A 82 14.06 -20.90 -1.90
N SER A 83 14.21 -22.15 -1.48
CA SER A 83 15.35 -22.56 -0.65
C SER A 83 16.62 -22.64 -1.50
N ALA A 84 17.65 -21.88 -1.14
CA ALA A 84 18.99 -22.12 -1.67
C ALA A 84 19.77 -23.08 -0.74
N GLY A 85 20.50 -24.03 -1.34
CA GLY A 85 21.45 -24.85 -0.59
C GLY A 85 22.58 -23.98 0.01
N PRO A 86 23.24 -24.45 1.10
CA PRO A 86 24.32 -23.70 1.72
C PRO A 86 25.44 -23.40 0.72
N GLY A 87 25.74 -22.10 0.55
CA GLY A 87 26.77 -21.59 -0.37
C GLY A 87 26.26 -21.11 -1.74
N GLN A 88 24.96 -21.18 -2.03
CA GLN A 88 24.37 -20.66 -3.27
C GLN A 88 23.88 -19.21 -3.10
N PRO A 89 24.39 -18.22 -3.86
CA PRO A 89 23.85 -16.87 -3.88
C PRO A 89 22.54 -16.83 -4.68
N GLY A 90 21.40 -16.95 -3.99
CA GLY A 90 20.08 -16.98 -4.64
C GLY A 90 18.86 -17.20 -3.76
N ALA A 91 19.01 -17.41 -2.44
CA ALA A 91 17.85 -17.54 -1.53
C ALA A 91 17.07 -16.23 -1.44
N ARG A 92 16.02 -16.10 -2.24
CA ARG A 92 15.00 -15.06 -2.07
C ARG A 92 13.98 -15.55 -1.05
N MET A 93 14.01 -14.99 0.16
CA MET A 93 12.86 -15.07 1.06
C MET A 93 11.66 -14.39 0.38
N ALA A 94 10.50 -15.05 0.34
CA ALA A 94 9.31 -14.48 -0.26
C ALA A 94 8.92 -13.17 0.46
N SER A 95 8.78 -12.08 -0.29
CA SER A 95 8.33 -10.81 0.26
C SER A 95 6.80 -10.76 0.30
N GLN A 96 6.23 -9.85 1.11
CA GLN A 96 4.79 -9.57 1.10
C GLN A 96 4.28 -9.16 -0.29
N LEU A 97 5.14 -8.54 -1.12
CA LEU A 97 4.83 -8.19 -2.51
C LEU A 97 4.77 -9.42 -3.44
N ASP A 98 5.61 -10.43 -3.21
CA ASP A 98 5.56 -11.69 -3.95
C ASP A 98 4.30 -12.48 -3.59
N LEU A 99 3.93 -12.49 -2.31
CA LEU A 99 2.67 -13.04 -1.83
C LEU A 99 1.45 -12.30 -2.40
N ALA A 100 1.45 -10.96 -2.40
CA ALA A 100 0.39 -10.16 -3.01
C ALA A 100 0.19 -10.48 -4.51
N ARG A 101 1.29 -10.65 -5.26
CA ARG A 101 1.26 -11.08 -6.66
C ARG A 101 0.71 -12.49 -6.82
N ALA A 102 1.10 -13.43 -5.97
CA ALA A 102 0.56 -14.79 -5.97
C ALA A 102 -0.95 -14.81 -5.69
N LEU A 103 -1.43 -14.06 -4.69
CA LEU A 103 -2.86 -13.93 -4.39
C LEU A 103 -3.65 -13.37 -5.59
N ASN A 104 -3.18 -12.27 -6.19
CA ASN A 104 -3.83 -11.69 -7.37
C ASN A 104 -3.82 -12.65 -8.58
N LEU A 105 -2.77 -13.45 -8.76
CA LEU A 105 -2.72 -14.50 -9.78
C LEU A 105 -3.67 -15.66 -9.49
N ALA A 106 -3.81 -16.07 -8.23
CA ALA A 106 -4.77 -17.10 -7.82
C ALA A 106 -6.21 -16.68 -8.20
N VAL A 107 -6.59 -15.45 -7.87
CA VAL A 107 -7.88 -14.85 -8.22
C VAL A 107 -8.05 -14.78 -9.75
N ALA A 108 -7.05 -14.26 -10.47
CA ALA A 108 -7.10 -14.14 -11.94
C ALA A 108 -7.18 -15.49 -12.67
N ARG A 109 -6.83 -16.60 -12.02
CA ARG A 109 -6.94 -17.97 -12.55
C ARG A 109 -8.18 -18.72 -12.06
N GLY A 110 -9.04 -18.09 -11.26
CA GLY A 110 -10.30 -18.67 -10.79
C GLY A 110 -10.15 -19.64 -9.61
N ALA A 111 -9.08 -19.52 -8.82
CA ALA A 111 -8.95 -20.26 -7.57
C ALA A 111 -10.11 -19.91 -6.63
N SER A 112 -10.73 -20.92 -6.02
CA SER A 112 -11.79 -20.72 -5.01
C SER A 112 -11.22 -20.66 -3.59
N ILE A 113 -10.04 -21.25 -3.39
CA ILE A 113 -9.31 -21.28 -2.11
C ILE A 113 -7.83 -20.99 -2.42
N VAL A 114 -7.14 -20.26 -1.54
CA VAL A 114 -5.68 -20.12 -1.55
C VAL A 114 -5.10 -20.68 -0.26
N ASN A 115 -4.30 -21.72 -0.36
CA ASN A 115 -3.46 -22.24 0.71
C ASN A 115 -2.13 -21.46 0.73
N VAL A 116 -1.83 -20.78 1.84
CA VAL A 116 -0.56 -20.09 2.08
C VAL A 116 0.16 -20.78 3.26
N SER A 117 1.00 -21.76 2.95
CA SER A 117 1.71 -22.60 3.94
C SER A 117 2.96 -21.92 4.53
N ALA A 118 2.92 -20.60 4.68
CA ALA A 118 4.01 -19.76 5.14
C ALA A 118 3.51 -18.35 5.52
N GLY A 119 4.37 -17.53 6.11
CA GLY A 119 4.07 -16.14 6.43
C GLY A 119 5.28 -15.39 6.95
N GLN A 120 5.23 -14.06 6.90
CA GLN A 120 6.28 -13.18 7.42
C GLN A 120 5.90 -12.72 8.84
N ARG A 121 6.82 -12.86 9.79
CA ARG A 121 6.64 -12.38 11.17
C ARG A 121 6.52 -10.86 11.23
N THR A 122 5.53 -10.37 11.99
CA THR A 122 5.21 -8.95 12.18
C THR A 122 5.00 -8.63 13.66
N SER A 123 5.07 -7.35 14.02
CA SER A 123 4.75 -6.85 15.37
C SER A 123 3.27 -6.59 15.59
N THR A 124 2.51 -6.40 14.51
CA THR A 124 1.06 -6.17 14.49
C THR A 124 0.38 -7.10 13.48
N ALA A 125 -0.95 -7.09 13.43
CA ALA A 125 -1.72 -7.87 12.46
C ALA A 125 -1.74 -7.24 11.05
N ASP A 126 -1.28 -6.00 10.94
CA ASP A 126 -1.30 -5.18 9.72
C ASP A 126 -0.33 -5.75 8.68
N ALA A 127 -0.74 -5.72 7.42
CA ALA A 127 0.11 -6.11 6.30
C ALA A 127 0.54 -4.85 5.52
N GLY A 128 1.58 -4.98 4.69
CA GLY A 128 1.91 -3.90 3.74
C GLY A 128 0.75 -3.71 2.76
N SER A 129 0.44 -2.48 2.39
CA SER A 129 -0.74 -2.09 1.59
C SER A 129 -1.01 -3.00 0.38
N HIS A 130 0.00 -3.39 -0.38
CA HIS A 130 -0.16 -4.31 -1.52
C HIS A 130 -0.68 -5.71 -1.14
N LEU A 131 -0.32 -6.22 0.04
CA LEU A 131 -0.82 -7.49 0.56
C LEU A 131 -2.24 -7.32 1.14
N GLU A 132 -2.54 -6.20 1.77
CA GLU A 132 -3.91 -5.86 2.22
C GLU A 132 -4.87 -5.74 1.03
N ASP A 133 -4.48 -5.00 -0.02
CA ASP A 133 -5.22 -4.87 -1.28
C ASP A 133 -5.48 -6.23 -1.93
N ALA A 134 -4.48 -7.13 -1.94
CA ALA A 134 -4.61 -8.47 -2.51
C ALA A 134 -5.54 -9.37 -1.68
N LEU A 135 -5.48 -9.30 -0.34
CA LEU A 135 -6.39 -10.02 0.54
C LEU A 135 -7.83 -9.48 0.43
N ALA A 136 -8.00 -8.15 0.33
CA ALA A 136 -9.28 -7.52 0.05
C ALA A 136 -9.79 -7.84 -1.37
N HIS A 137 -8.92 -8.08 -2.34
CA HIS A 137 -9.30 -8.58 -3.66
C HIS A 137 -9.82 -10.00 -3.59
N CYS A 138 -9.12 -10.91 -2.90
CA CYS A 138 -9.60 -12.28 -2.65
C CYS A 138 -11.00 -12.29 -2.00
N GLU A 139 -11.24 -11.47 -0.96
CA GLU A 139 -12.56 -11.43 -0.31
C GLU A 139 -13.66 -10.87 -1.22
N ARG A 140 -13.36 -9.87 -2.06
CA ARG A 140 -14.32 -9.33 -3.05
C ARG A 140 -14.69 -10.33 -4.15
N GLU A 141 -13.76 -11.15 -4.59
CA GLU A 141 -13.97 -12.16 -5.64
C GLU A 141 -14.39 -13.54 -5.10
N ASP A 142 -14.79 -13.62 -3.83
CA ASP A 142 -15.31 -14.84 -3.18
C ASP A 142 -14.26 -15.98 -3.08
N VAL A 143 -13.00 -15.63 -2.79
CA VAL A 143 -11.86 -16.55 -2.65
C VAL A 143 -11.44 -16.67 -1.18
N LEU A 144 -11.41 -17.90 -0.65
CA LEU A 144 -11.02 -18.18 0.73
C LEU A 144 -9.50 -18.28 0.87
N VAL A 145 -8.86 -17.37 1.59
CA VAL A 145 -7.43 -17.48 1.94
C VAL A 145 -7.28 -18.20 3.28
N ILE A 146 -6.41 -19.21 3.33
CA ILE A 146 -6.12 -20.05 4.49
C ILE A 146 -4.61 -20.04 4.69
N ALA A 147 -4.12 -19.69 5.90
CA ALA A 147 -2.70 -19.45 6.12
C ALA A 147 -2.17 -19.95 7.47
N ALA A 148 -0.91 -20.37 7.45
CA ALA A 148 -0.19 -20.88 8.62
C ALA A 148 0.19 -19.76 9.62
N VAL A 149 -0.07 -19.95 10.92
CA VAL A 149 0.28 -18.95 11.98
C VAL A 149 1.79 -18.81 12.25
N GLY A 150 2.61 -19.72 11.74
CA GLY A 150 4.06 -19.76 11.94
C GLY A 150 4.52 -20.79 12.99
N ASN A 151 5.84 -21.00 13.06
CA ASN A 151 6.46 -22.11 13.80
C ASN A 151 7.51 -21.64 14.84
N ASP A 152 7.39 -20.41 15.36
CA ASP A 152 8.35 -19.79 16.29
C ASP A 152 8.14 -20.20 17.75
N GLY A 153 6.99 -20.79 18.09
CA GLY A 153 6.63 -21.19 19.44
C GLY A 153 6.35 -20.02 20.39
N CYS A 154 5.82 -18.91 19.87
CA CYS A 154 5.53 -17.72 20.68
C CYS A 154 4.18 -17.05 20.39
N ALA A 155 3.77 -16.15 21.29
CA ALA A 155 2.65 -15.22 21.10
C ALA A 155 3.01 -14.18 20.04
N CYS A 156 2.97 -14.57 18.76
CA CYS A 156 3.65 -13.93 17.65
C CYS A 156 2.80 -13.97 16.38
N LEU A 157 2.71 -12.83 15.69
CA LEU A 157 1.86 -12.66 14.50
C LEU A 157 2.66 -12.85 13.21
N HIS A 158 2.06 -13.54 12.24
CA HIS A 158 2.56 -13.73 10.89
C HIS A 158 1.51 -13.26 9.90
N VAL A 159 1.89 -12.40 8.96
CA VAL A 159 1.04 -12.07 7.81
C VAL A 159 1.27 -13.09 6.68
N PRO A 160 0.21 -13.56 6.00
CA PRO A 160 -1.14 -13.03 5.99
C PRO A 160 -2.07 -13.62 7.09
N ALA A 161 -1.62 -14.64 7.83
CA ALA A 161 -2.46 -15.38 8.78
C ALA A 161 -3.07 -14.51 9.89
N ALA A 162 -2.43 -13.40 10.27
CA ALA A 162 -2.94 -12.48 11.29
C ALA A 162 -4.07 -11.55 10.81
N VAL A 163 -4.31 -11.46 9.49
CA VAL A 163 -5.32 -10.56 8.91
C VAL A 163 -6.73 -11.17 9.11
N PRO A 164 -7.72 -10.44 9.66
CA PRO A 164 -9.02 -11.01 10.07
C PRO A 164 -9.86 -11.69 8.97
N THR A 165 -9.60 -11.40 7.70
CA THR A 165 -10.29 -12.02 6.56
C THR A 165 -9.71 -13.40 6.19
N VAL A 166 -8.53 -13.73 6.69
CA VAL A 166 -7.80 -14.97 6.44
C VAL A 166 -8.15 -16.02 7.51
N LEU A 167 -8.35 -17.28 7.10
CA LEU A 167 -8.47 -18.38 8.04
C LEU A 167 -7.07 -18.77 8.56
N ALA A 168 -6.78 -18.42 9.81
CA ALA A 168 -5.52 -18.78 10.47
C ALA A 168 -5.52 -20.26 10.88
N VAL A 169 -4.40 -20.97 10.68
CA VAL A 169 -4.28 -22.39 11.04
C VAL A 169 -3.05 -22.65 11.89
N GLY A 170 -3.30 -23.13 13.12
CA GLY A 170 -2.31 -23.66 14.04
C GLY A 170 -2.22 -25.18 14.02
N ALA A 171 -1.11 -25.72 14.53
CA ALA A 171 -0.83 -27.16 14.51
C ALA A 171 -1.10 -27.80 15.88
N MET A 172 -1.88 -28.88 15.90
CA MET A 172 -2.07 -29.74 17.07
C MET A 172 -1.59 -31.18 16.84
N ASP A 173 -1.32 -31.89 17.93
CA ASP A 173 -1.02 -33.33 17.93
C ASP A 173 -2.29 -34.20 17.81
N ALA A 174 -2.10 -35.52 17.80
CA ALA A 174 -3.20 -36.49 17.70
C ALA A 174 -4.10 -36.55 18.95
N ASP A 175 -3.64 -36.05 20.09
CA ASP A 175 -4.43 -35.89 21.32
C ASP A 175 -5.19 -34.54 21.33
N GLY A 176 -5.01 -33.71 20.30
CA GLY A 176 -5.58 -32.37 20.19
C GLY A 176 -4.89 -31.34 21.08
N ARG A 177 -3.63 -31.54 21.48
CA ARG A 177 -2.85 -30.52 22.20
C ARG A 177 -2.13 -29.59 21.19
N PRO A 178 -2.03 -28.28 21.46
CA PRO A 178 -1.28 -27.37 20.61
C PRO A 178 0.20 -27.79 20.56
N HIS A 179 0.78 -27.84 19.35
CA HIS A 179 2.20 -28.14 19.18
C HIS A 179 3.05 -27.00 19.72
N ASP A 180 4.18 -27.31 20.37
CA ASP A 180 4.99 -26.31 21.05
C ASP A 180 5.52 -25.21 20.14
N SER A 181 5.82 -25.51 18.87
CA SER A 181 6.24 -24.50 17.89
C SER A 181 5.08 -23.69 17.30
N SER A 182 3.82 -24.10 17.46
CA SER A 182 2.68 -23.38 16.86
C SER A 182 2.54 -22.02 17.54
N ASN A 183 2.61 -20.95 16.75
CA ASN A 183 2.38 -19.59 17.22
C ASN A 183 0.92 -19.39 17.65
N TRP A 184 0.69 -18.41 18.52
CA TRP A 184 -0.63 -17.99 18.98
C TRP A 184 -0.70 -16.48 19.20
N GLY A 185 -1.85 -15.95 19.62
CA GLY A 185 -2.05 -14.53 19.90
C GLY A 185 -3.50 -14.10 19.69
N ASP A 186 -3.88 -12.99 20.33
CA ASP A 186 -5.28 -12.54 20.43
C ASP A 186 -5.96 -12.34 19.07
N SER A 187 -5.22 -11.86 18.05
CA SER A 187 -5.72 -11.70 16.68
C SER A 187 -6.34 -13.01 16.15
N TYR A 188 -5.56 -14.10 16.20
CA TYR A 188 -5.96 -15.41 15.72
C TYR A 188 -7.15 -16.02 16.48
N GLY A 189 -7.44 -15.56 17.70
CA GLY A 189 -8.51 -16.12 18.54
C GLY A 189 -9.92 -15.98 17.95
N THR A 190 -10.12 -15.07 16.98
CA THR A 190 -11.43 -14.82 16.35
C THR A 190 -11.59 -15.42 14.96
N HIS A 191 -10.49 -15.74 14.27
CA HIS A 191 -10.48 -16.17 12.87
C HIS A 191 -9.50 -17.32 12.57
N GLY A 192 -8.96 -17.96 13.61
CA GLY A 192 -8.04 -19.09 13.49
C GLY A 192 -8.49 -20.34 14.24
N LEU A 193 -8.08 -21.51 13.77
CA LEU A 193 -8.37 -22.81 14.38
C LEU A 193 -7.14 -23.74 14.39
N MET A 194 -7.22 -24.80 15.19
CA MET A 194 -6.19 -25.82 15.30
C MET A 194 -6.54 -27.05 14.45
N ALA A 195 -5.61 -27.50 13.61
CA ALA A 195 -5.75 -28.72 12.82
C ALA A 195 -4.55 -29.66 13.04
N PRO A 196 -4.69 -30.98 12.79
CA PRO A 196 -3.59 -31.93 12.95
C PRO A 196 -2.36 -31.47 12.15
N GLY A 197 -1.22 -31.30 12.83
CA GLY A 197 0.01 -30.78 12.23
C GLY A 197 1.28 -31.42 12.77
N VAL A 198 1.17 -32.54 13.49
CA VAL A 198 2.30 -33.24 14.12
C VAL A 198 2.34 -34.69 13.66
N GLY A 199 3.49 -35.12 13.12
CA GLY A 199 3.71 -36.51 12.70
C GLY A 199 2.83 -36.97 11.54
N ILE A 200 2.33 -36.04 10.72
CA ILE A 200 1.46 -36.29 9.57
C ILE A 200 2.17 -37.23 8.59
N ALA A 201 1.57 -38.38 8.34
CA ALA A 201 2.11 -39.38 7.43
C ALA A 201 1.73 -39.04 5.98
N LEU A 202 2.71 -38.99 5.10
CA LEU A 202 2.54 -38.71 3.67
C LEU A 202 3.57 -39.47 2.83
N THR A 203 3.40 -39.43 1.51
CA THR A 203 4.37 -39.96 0.54
C THR A 203 5.21 -38.81 0.03
N ASP A 204 6.53 -38.83 0.27
CA ASP A 204 7.43 -37.79 -0.25
C ASP A 204 7.57 -37.86 -1.78
N ARG A 205 8.19 -36.83 -2.39
CA ARG A 205 8.40 -36.79 -3.85
C ARG A 205 9.15 -37.99 -4.43
N HIS A 206 9.87 -38.74 -3.61
CA HIS A 206 10.62 -39.93 -4.01
C HIS A 206 9.83 -41.23 -3.79
N GLY A 207 8.55 -41.15 -3.44
CA GLY A 207 7.67 -42.32 -3.22
C GLY A 207 7.87 -43.00 -1.87
N ARG A 208 8.53 -42.35 -0.90
CA ARG A 208 8.83 -42.93 0.42
C ARG A 208 7.84 -42.43 1.46
N SER A 209 7.47 -43.29 2.40
CA SER A 209 6.68 -42.86 3.56
C SER A 209 7.51 -41.91 4.43
N ALA A 210 6.99 -40.71 4.65
CA ALA A 210 7.57 -39.68 5.50
C ALA A 210 6.58 -39.26 6.59
N LYS A 211 7.11 -38.71 7.67
CA LYS A 211 6.32 -37.99 8.68
C LYS A 211 6.77 -36.54 8.73
N ARG A 212 5.81 -35.61 8.77
CA ARG A 212 6.04 -34.16 8.81
C ARG A 212 5.33 -33.52 9.99
N THR A 213 5.89 -32.40 10.45
CA THR A 213 5.36 -31.59 11.55
C THR A 213 5.51 -30.11 11.21
N GLY A 214 4.48 -29.32 11.50
CA GLY A 214 4.46 -27.86 11.32
C GLY A 214 3.08 -27.33 10.91
N THR A 215 2.86 -26.04 11.14
CA THR A 215 1.59 -25.35 10.78
C THR A 215 1.27 -25.40 9.28
N SER A 216 2.27 -25.53 8.41
CA SER A 216 2.11 -25.73 6.95
C SER A 216 1.25 -26.94 6.62
N TYR A 217 1.48 -28.07 7.29
CA TYR A 217 0.76 -29.33 7.04
C TYR A 217 -0.66 -29.28 7.63
N ALA A 218 -0.84 -28.60 8.76
CA ALA A 218 -2.17 -28.30 9.29
C ALA A 218 -2.98 -27.40 8.34
N THR A 219 -2.35 -26.40 7.72
CA THR A 219 -2.95 -25.49 6.73
C THR A 219 -3.40 -26.26 5.47
N ALA A 220 -2.58 -27.20 5.00
CA ALA A 220 -2.92 -28.09 3.89
C ALA A 220 -4.16 -28.95 4.18
N ILE A 221 -4.25 -29.55 5.39
CA ILE A 221 -5.42 -30.32 5.82
C ILE A 221 -6.67 -29.45 5.85
N VAL A 222 -6.61 -28.24 6.44
CA VAL A 222 -7.76 -27.32 6.47
C VAL A 222 -8.17 -26.90 5.06
N SER A 223 -7.22 -26.70 4.15
CA SER A 223 -7.50 -26.38 2.74
C SER A 223 -8.20 -27.52 2.00
N GLY A 224 -7.80 -28.78 2.23
CA GLY A 224 -8.49 -29.96 1.69
C GLY A 224 -9.92 -30.11 2.24
N VAL A 225 -10.11 -29.89 3.55
CA VAL A 225 -11.43 -29.87 4.20
C VAL A 225 -12.32 -28.76 3.63
N ALA A 226 -11.79 -27.54 3.50
CA ALA A 226 -12.51 -26.40 2.94
C ALA A 226 -12.91 -26.64 1.48
N ALA A 227 -12.05 -27.27 0.68
CA ALA A 227 -12.36 -27.65 -0.69
C ALA A 227 -13.50 -28.67 -0.76
N HIS A 228 -13.48 -29.69 0.10
CA HIS A 228 -14.56 -30.66 0.20
C HIS A 228 -15.89 -30.02 0.67
N LEU A 229 -15.88 -29.15 1.69
CA LEU A 229 -17.08 -28.41 2.13
C LEU A 229 -17.64 -27.51 1.02
N LEU A 230 -16.79 -26.83 0.26
CA LEU A 230 -17.22 -26.01 -0.87
C LEU A 230 -17.82 -26.86 -2.00
N HIS A 231 -17.26 -28.04 -2.26
CA HIS A 231 -17.82 -29.01 -3.20
C HIS A 231 -19.21 -29.52 -2.75
N LEU A 232 -19.35 -29.94 -1.49
CA LEU A 232 -20.65 -30.33 -0.91
C LEU A 232 -21.68 -29.20 -1.00
N SER A 233 -21.26 -27.95 -0.80
CA SER A 233 -22.12 -26.77 -0.95
C SER A 233 -22.63 -26.62 -2.40
N ARG A 234 -21.76 -26.80 -3.39
CA ARG A 234 -22.11 -26.77 -4.83
C ARG A 234 -23.07 -27.90 -5.18
N GLN A 235 -22.77 -29.14 -4.80
CA GLN A 235 -23.64 -30.31 -5.04
C GLN A 235 -25.03 -30.17 -4.39
N ALA A 236 -25.11 -29.57 -3.20
CA ALA A 236 -26.38 -29.31 -2.51
C ALA A 236 -27.16 -28.11 -3.08
N GLY A 237 -26.59 -27.38 -4.04
CA GLY A 237 -27.19 -26.17 -4.62
C GLY A 237 -27.30 -25.01 -3.63
N TYR A 238 -26.41 -24.94 -2.64
CA TYR A 238 -26.40 -23.86 -1.65
C TYR A 238 -25.62 -22.64 -2.15
N ASP A 239 -26.25 -21.46 -2.04
CA ASP A 239 -25.61 -20.17 -2.23
C ASP A 239 -24.87 -19.76 -0.94
N LEU A 240 -23.65 -20.28 -0.80
CA LEU A 240 -22.71 -19.98 0.29
C LEU A 240 -21.41 -19.42 -0.30
N ARG A 241 -20.88 -18.40 0.36
CA ARG A 241 -19.63 -17.72 -0.02
C ARG A 241 -18.42 -18.32 0.69
N ALA A 242 -17.22 -18.01 0.21
CA ALA A 242 -15.95 -18.30 0.88
C ALA A 242 -15.96 -17.88 2.36
N ALA A 243 -16.52 -16.70 2.66
CA ALA A 243 -16.69 -16.20 4.02
C ALA A 243 -17.67 -17.05 4.87
N ASP A 244 -18.67 -17.69 4.26
CA ASP A 244 -19.55 -18.63 4.96
C ASP A 244 -18.85 -19.96 5.25
N ILE A 245 -17.98 -20.45 4.35
CA ILE A 245 -17.15 -21.64 4.60
C ILE A 245 -16.14 -21.36 5.73
N ARG A 246 -15.50 -20.18 5.73
CA ARG A 246 -14.64 -19.70 6.84
C ARG A 246 -15.41 -19.70 8.17
N ALA A 247 -16.59 -19.11 8.17
CA ALA A 247 -17.44 -19.03 9.35
C ALA A 247 -17.89 -20.42 9.83
N VAL A 248 -18.32 -21.31 8.93
CA VAL A 248 -18.67 -22.71 9.26
C VAL A 248 -17.51 -23.44 9.92
N LEU A 249 -16.27 -23.28 9.43
CA LEU A 249 -15.09 -23.93 10.03
C LEU A 249 -14.75 -23.41 11.43
N ILE A 250 -14.93 -22.10 11.68
CA ILE A 250 -14.69 -21.48 13.00
C ILE A 250 -15.84 -21.76 13.98
N GLU A 251 -17.10 -21.53 13.58
CA GLU A 251 -18.30 -21.71 14.41
C GLU A 251 -18.55 -23.17 14.82
N SER A 252 -17.97 -24.13 14.09
CA SER A 252 -18.09 -25.56 14.38
C SER A 252 -16.87 -26.17 15.07
N ALA A 253 -15.80 -25.39 15.29
CA ALA A 253 -14.60 -25.86 15.96
C ALA A 253 -14.90 -26.23 17.42
N ASP A 254 -14.30 -27.31 17.93
CA ASP A 254 -14.45 -27.70 19.33
C ASP A 254 -13.69 -26.70 20.22
N PRO A 255 -14.37 -25.90 21.06
CA PRO A 255 -13.74 -24.83 21.83
C PRO A 255 -12.83 -25.40 22.92
N CYS A 256 -11.95 -24.55 23.46
CA CYS A 256 -11.18 -24.92 24.65
C CYS A 256 -12.10 -25.17 25.85
N VAL A 257 -11.84 -26.25 26.58
CA VAL A 257 -12.43 -26.53 27.90
C VAL A 257 -11.32 -26.33 28.95
N PRO A 258 -11.30 -25.21 29.70
CA PRO A 258 -10.18 -24.85 30.58
C PRO A 258 -9.76 -25.96 31.55
N ASP A 259 -10.73 -26.64 32.17
CA ASP A 259 -10.50 -27.70 33.16
C ASP A 259 -9.88 -28.99 32.59
N ARG A 260 -9.93 -29.17 31.26
CA ARG A 260 -9.42 -30.37 30.57
C ARG A 260 -8.17 -30.08 29.75
N ASP A 261 -8.17 -28.95 29.05
CA ASP A 261 -7.21 -28.69 27.97
C ASP A 261 -5.98 -27.93 28.45
N GLY A 262 -6.15 -26.94 29.34
CA GLY A 262 -5.13 -25.95 29.66
C GLY A 262 -4.74 -25.07 28.46
N ALA A 263 -3.99 -23.99 28.72
CA ALA A 263 -3.40 -23.11 27.71
C ALA A 263 -4.36 -22.72 26.55
N CYS A 264 -5.60 -22.33 26.89
CA CYS A 264 -6.66 -22.05 25.90
C CYS A 264 -6.27 -20.99 24.87
N GLU A 265 -5.42 -20.03 25.26
CA GLU A 265 -4.84 -19.01 24.38
C GLU A 265 -4.06 -19.59 23.20
N ARG A 266 -3.58 -20.84 23.31
CA ARG A 266 -2.87 -21.59 22.25
C ARG A 266 -3.80 -22.40 21.34
N LEU A 267 -5.10 -22.48 21.65
CA LEU A 267 -6.10 -23.23 20.86
C LEU A 267 -6.90 -22.37 19.87
N LEU A 268 -6.60 -21.06 19.80
CA LEU A 268 -7.27 -20.09 18.92
C LEU A 268 -8.79 -20.11 19.17
N ALA A 269 -9.64 -20.14 18.13
CA ALA A 269 -11.08 -20.29 18.31
C ALA A 269 -11.50 -21.73 18.73
N GLY A 270 -10.66 -22.73 18.49
CA GLY A 270 -10.94 -24.13 18.78
C GLY A 270 -10.25 -25.11 17.84
N ARG A 271 -10.61 -26.39 17.96
CA ARG A 271 -10.06 -27.51 17.17
C ARG A 271 -10.97 -27.86 16.00
N LEU A 272 -10.38 -28.18 14.85
CA LEU A 272 -11.11 -28.59 13.64
C LEU A 272 -12.05 -29.79 13.90
N ASN A 273 -13.36 -29.58 13.77
CA ASN A 273 -14.37 -30.64 13.87
C ASN A 273 -15.16 -30.76 12.55
N ILE A 274 -14.70 -31.66 11.68
CA ILE A 274 -15.24 -31.84 10.32
C ILE A 274 -16.73 -32.28 10.35
N ALA A 275 -17.11 -33.13 11.30
CA ALA A 275 -18.48 -33.61 11.44
C ALA A 275 -19.45 -32.52 11.95
N ALA A 276 -18.95 -31.57 12.73
CA ALA A 276 -19.71 -30.36 13.07
C ALA A 276 -19.78 -29.39 11.88
N ALA A 277 -18.66 -29.18 11.16
CA ALA A 277 -18.61 -28.32 9.98
C ALA A 277 -19.60 -28.74 8.89
N ILE A 278 -19.70 -30.03 8.56
CA ILE A 278 -20.67 -30.55 7.57
C ILE A 278 -22.12 -30.30 8.02
N ARG A 279 -22.43 -30.43 9.32
CA ARG A 279 -23.78 -30.11 9.84
C ARG A 279 -24.08 -28.62 9.73
N HIS A 280 -23.17 -27.76 10.19
CA HIS A 280 -23.30 -26.30 10.11
C HIS A 280 -23.42 -25.83 8.65
N LEU A 281 -22.68 -26.43 7.72
CA LEU A 281 -22.80 -26.18 6.28
C LEU A 281 -24.23 -26.43 5.77
N HIS A 282 -24.81 -27.59 6.08
CA HIS A 282 -26.17 -27.91 5.65
C HIS A 282 -27.24 -27.07 6.34
N ASP A 283 -27.08 -26.75 7.63
CA ASP A 283 -28.04 -25.91 8.35
C ASP A 283 -28.04 -24.47 7.81
N ARG A 284 -26.85 -23.89 7.58
CA ARG A 284 -26.66 -22.54 7.00
C ARG A 284 -27.13 -22.47 5.54
N GLY A 285 -26.80 -23.47 4.72
CA GLY A 285 -27.27 -23.58 3.34
C GLY A 285 -28.81 -23.68 3.22
N ARG A 286 -29.44 -24.48 4.09
CA ARG A 286 -30.91 -24.58 4.18
C ARG A 286 -31.57 -23.29 4.66
N ALA A 287 -30.94 -22.57 5.60
CA ALA A 287 -31.41 -21.27 6.06
C ALA A 287 -31.39 -20.24 4.92
N ASN A 288 -30.27 -20.10 4.19
CA ASN A 288 -30.15 -19.21 3.04
C ASN A 288 -31.18 -19.53 1.95
N ALA A 289 -31.33 -20.81 1.58
CA ALA A 289 -32.32 -21.26 0.60
C ALA A 289 -33.77 -20.92 0.99
N ARG A 290 -34.08 -20.86 2.29
CA ARG A 290 -35.40 -20.46 2.81
C ARG A 290 -35.65 -18.96 2.69
N VAL A 291 -34.62 -18.13 2.90
CA VAL A 291 -34.68 -16.67 2.75
C VAL A 291 -34.93 -16.29 1.28
N VAL A 292 -34.18 -16.89 0.34
CA VAL A 292 -34.34 -16.66 -1.12
C VAL A 292 -35.75 -17.03 -1.62
N ARG A 293 -36.39 -18.06 -1.05
CA ARG A 293 -37.77 -18.44 -1.41
C ARG A 293 -38.84 -17.49 -0.87
N SER A 294 -38.55 -16.71 0.17
CA SER A 294 -39.50 -15.72 0.73
C SER A 294 -39.45 -14.35 0.05
N SER A 295 -38.39 -14.07 -0.71
CA SER A 295 -38.15 -12.79 -1.40
C SER A 295 -38.48 -12.80 -2.90
N ALA A 296 -38.97 -13.92 -3.44
CA ALA A 296 -39.42 -13.99 -4.83
C ALA A 296 -40.67 -13.11 -5.05
N PRO A 297 -40.69 -12.23 -6.07
CA PRO A 297 -41.84 -11.35 -6.31
C PRO A 297 -43.06 -12.18 -6.74
N ARG A 298 -44.19 -11.91 -6.09
CA ARG A 298 -45.48 -12.55 -6.40
C ARG A 298 -45.87 -12.19 -7.84
N ALA A 299 -45.91 -13.20 -8.72
CA ALA A 299 -46.15 -12.98 -10.15
C ALA A 299 -47.49 -12.27 -10.39
N ILE A 300 -47.44 -11.08 -10.98
CA ILE A 300 -48.63 -10.38 -11.47
C ILE A 300 -49.03 -11.05 -12.79
N VAL A 301 -50.11 -11.83 -12.75
CA VAL A 301 -50.73 -12.40 -13.95
C VAL A 301 -51.46 -11.27 -14.71
N PRO A 302 -51.17 -11.04 -16.00
CA PRO A 302 -51.86 -10.01 -16.77
C PRO A 302 -53.26 -10.50 -17.17
N SER A 303 -54.28 -10.13 -16.39
CA SER A 303 -55.68 -10.36 -16.74
C SER A 303 -56.13 -9.42 -17.84
N ASN A 304 -56.27 -9.93 -19.06
CA ASN A 304 -56.91 -9.17 -20.15
C ASN A 304 -57.70 -10.09 -21.10
N THR A 305 -58.93 -10.44 -20.71
CA THR A 305 -60.01 -10.70 -21.67
C THR A 305 -61.37 -10.43 -21.03
N VAL A 306 -62.16 -9.55 -21.63
CA VAL A 306 -63.57 -9.36 -21.29
C VAL A 306 -64.38 -10.40 -22.06
N SER A 307 -65.25 -11.15 -21.37
CA SER A 307 -66.46 -11.71 -21.97
C SER A 307 -67.53 -11.94 -20.92
N SER A 308 -68.75 -11.55 -21.28
CA SER A 308 -69.96 -11.57 -20.48
C SER A 308 -70.56 -12.97 -20.35
N ASN A 309 -71.00 -13.39 -19.15
CA ASN A 309 -72.43 -13.51 -18.83
C ASN A 309 -72.74 -14.13 -17.46
N ALA A 310 -73.83 -13.63 -16.88
CA ALA A 310 -74.86 -14.34 -16.11
C ALA A 310 -74.59 -14.99 -14.72
N VAL A 311 -75.21 -14.36 -13.71
CA VAL A 311 -76.23 -14.94 -12.78
C VAL A 311 -75.78 -15.77 -11.55
N SER A 312 -76.22 -15.27 -10.37
CA SER A 312 -76.47 -15.94 -9.07
C SER A 312 -75.30 -16.51 -8.25
N SER A 313 -75.35 -16.56 -6.91
CA SER A 313 -76.13 -15.83 -5.88
C SER A 313 -75.50 -16.07 -4.49
N ASP A 314 -76.01 -15.38 -3.45
CA ASP A 314 -75.97 -15.76 -2.02
C ASP A 314 -74.62 -15.59 -1.24
N THR A 315 -74.43 -14.48 -0.49
CA THR A 315 -74.61 -14.33 1.00
C THR A 315 -73.46 -14.90 1.87
N VAL A 316 -73.03 -14.34 3.03
CA VAL A 316 -73.59 -13.32 3.94
C VAL A 316 -72.49 -12.65 4.82
N PHE A 317 -72.81 -11.51 5.50
CA PHE A 317 -72.24 -10.85 6.71
C PHE A 317 -70.93 -11.38 7.39
N SER A 318 -70.07 -10.61 8.09
CA SER A 318 -69.99 -9.21 8.61
C SER A 318 -68.59 -9.02 9.27
N GLY A 319 -68.04 -7.83 9.58
CA GLY A 319 -68.47 -6.43 9.42
C GLY A 319 -67.46 -5.45 10.07
N SER A 320 -67.74 -4.13 10.00
CA SER A 320 -67.38 -3.02 10.94
C SER A 320 -65.94 -2.88 11.53
N ALA A 321 -65.32 -1.70 11.62
CA ALA A 321 -65.69 -0.33 11.20
C ALA A 321 -64.49 0.63 11.35
N SER A 322 -64.58 1.83 10.73
CA SER A 322 -63.98 3.13 11.12
C SER A 322 -62.46 3.28 11.33
N SER A 323 -61.79 4.40 11.01
CA SER A 323 -62.16 5.62 10.27
C SER A 323 -60.93 6.52 10.12
N GLY A 324 -60.83 7.28 9.02
CA GLY A 324 -60.08 8.54 9.01
C GLY A 324 -59.64 9.03 7.63
N SER A 325 -60.45 9.88 6.98
CA SER A 325 -60.07 10.81 5.90
C SER A 325 -59.16 11.94 6.44
N ALA A 326 -58.44 12.76 5.66
CA ALA A 326 -58.71 13.32 4.32
C ALA A 326 -57.38 13.60 3.56
N SER A 327 -57.30 13.60 2.21
CA SER A 327 -57.62 14.71 1.27
C SER A 327 -56.77 15.98 1.51
N ASP A 328 -56.16 16.68 0.54
CA ASP A 328 -56.14 16.69 -0.94
C ASP A 328 -54.69 17.07 -1.40
N GLY A 329 -54.24 17.11 -2.67
CA GLY A 329 -54.83 16.86 -3.99
C GLY A 329 -54.18 17.78 -5.06
N ALA A 330 -53.62 17.17 -6.13
CA ALA A 330 -53.03 17.81 -7.34
C ALA A 330 -51.80 18.76 -7.16
N GLY A 331 -50.92 18.98 -8.16
CA GLY A 331 -50.76 18.33 -9.47
C GLY A 331 -50.23 19.27 -10.57
N PHE A 332 -49.28 18.80 -11.41
CA PHE A 332 -48.77 19.38 -12.69
C PHE A 332 -48.00 20.72 -12.58
N SER A 333 -46.72 20.78 -12.99
CA SER A 333 -46.17 21.10 -14.35
C SER A 333 -46.51 22.54 -14.81
N ASP A 334 -45.58 23.36 -15.30
CA ASP A 334 -44.70 23.08 -16.46
C ASP A 334 -43.50 24.04 -16.62
N PHE A 335 -42.73 23.79 -17.69
CA PHE A 335 -41.66 24.62 -18.29
C PHE A 335 -41.87 26.16 -18.30
N VAL A 336 -40.75 26.92 -18.24
CA VAL A 336 -40.19 27.75 -19.33
C VAL A 336 -39.04 28.64 -18.82
N THR A 337 -37.93 28.70 -19.55
CA THR A 337 -36.83 29.69 -19.38
C THR A 337 -37.08 30.97 -20.20
N PRO A 338 -36.48 32.11 -19.83
CA PRO A 338 -35.59 32.74 -20.81
C PRO A 338 -34.33 33.43 -20.23
N SER A 339 -33.45 33.84 -21.15
CA SER A 339 -32.05 34.24 -20.92
C SER A 339 -31.79 35.74 -20.68
N ALA A 340 -30.64 36.00 -20.03
CA ALA A 340 -29.62 37.02 -20.35
C ALA A 340 -29.92 38.54 -20.33
N MET A 341 -29.04 39.29 -19.62
CA MET A 341 -28.26 40.49 -20.04
C MET A 341 -27.24 40.80 -18.91
N ARG A 342 -25.91 40.72 -19.14
CA ARG A 342 -24.96 41.82 -19.47
C ARG A 342 -24.94 43.04 -18.52
N GLY A 343 -23.77 43.41 -17.99
CA GLY A 343 -23.49 44.81 -17.60
C GLY A 343 -22.45 45.08 -16.49
N ASP A 344 -21.15 45.02 -16.82
CA ASP A 344 -20.08 45.97 -16.45
C ASP A 344 -19.91 46.62 -15.03
N ARG A 345 -18.67 46.44 -14.51
CA ARG A 345 -17.75 47.42 -13.86
C ARG A 345 -17.76 47.69 -12.35
N CYS A 346 -16.55 47.56 -11.77
CA CYS A 346 -16.05 48.25 -10.56
C CYS A 346 -15.76 49.75 -10.84
N PRO A 347 -15.50 50.58 -9.82
CA PRO A 347 -14.11 50.77 -9.34
C PRO A 347 -13.95 50.99 -7.82
N ALA A 348 -12.70 51.08 -7.36
CA ALA A 348 -12.27 51.25 -5.96
C ALA A 348 -12.07 52.73 -5.56
N HIS A 349 -11.92 53.02 -4.24
CA HIS A 349 -10.77 53.77 -3.66
C HIS A 349 -10.90 54.12 -2.12
N ILE A 350 -9.78 53.94 -1.38
CA ILE A 350 -9.18 54.84 -0.34
C ILE A 350 -10.04 55.24 0.89
N SER A 351 -9.69 54.97 2.17
CA SER A 351 -8.61 55.65 2.95
C SER A 351 -8.47 55.15 4.42
N HIS A 352 -7.32 55.47 5.05
CA HIS A 352 -6.98 55.38 6.49
C HIS A 352 -7.01 56.80 7.13
N PRO A 353 -7.11 57.03 8.48
CA PRO A 353 -5.92 56.92 9.37
C PRO A 353 -6.07 56.73 10.92
N ALA A 354 -5.08 56.04 11.52
CA ALA A 354 -4.33 56.28 12.78
C ALA A 354 -4.92 56.93 14.07
N ASN A 355 -4.65 56.35 15.26
CA ASN A 355 -3.48 56.65 16.17
C ASN A 355 -3.72 56.54 17.72
N LYS A 356 -2.64 56.20 18.47
CA LYS A 356 -2.27 56.53 19.90
C LYS A 356 -2.84 55.83 21.18
N ARG A 357 -1.91 55.07 21.81
CA ARG A 357 -1.28 55.22 23.17
C ARG A 357 -1.98 54.94 24.53
N GLU A 358 -1.25 54.12 25.32
CA GLU A 358 -0.91 54.22 26.77
C GLU A 358 -1.79 53.58 27.88
N ARG A 359 -1.11 53.25 29.01
CA ARG A 359 -1.54 52.43 30.18
C ARG A 359 -2.04 53.34 31.36
N PRO A 360 -2.16 52.94 32.67
CA PRO A 360 -2.13 51.63 33.36
C PRO A 360 -3.16 51.41 34.54
N MET A 361 -3.02 50.28 35.27
CA MET A 361 -3.01 50.17 36.77
C MET A 361 -4.23 49.61 37.59
N GLN A 362 -4.07 48.33 38.01
CA GLN A 362 -4.25 47.71 39.37
C GLN A 362 -5.50 47.85 40.30
N THR A 363 -6.00 46.66 40.74
CA THR A 363 -6.49 46.26 42.11
C THR A 363 -7.83 46.83 42.65
N PRO A 364 -8.56 46.19 43.64
CA PRO A 364 -8.08 45.30 44.73
C PRO A 364 -8.97 44.09 45.22
N THR A 365 -8.47 43.45 46.29
CA THR A 365 -8.93 42.46 47.33
C THR A 365 -10.39 42.53 47.88
N ALA A 366 -10.96 41.65 48.76
CA ALA A 366 -10.80 40.24 49.26
C ALA A 366 -11.86 39.92 50.38
N SER A 367 -12.10 38.63 50.77
CA SER A 367 -12.69 38.08 52.07
C SER A 367 -13.07 36.57 51.89
N GLU A 368 -12.83 35.57 52.77
CA GLU A 368 -13.15 35.28 54.21
C GLU A 368 -14.67 35.03 54.47
N THR A 369 -15.25 33.98 55.12
CA THR A 369 -14.88 32.98 56.17
C THR A 369 -15.67 31.64 56.03
N ALA A 370 -16.10 30.92 57.09
CA ALA A 370 -15.48 29.68 57.62
C ALA A 370 -16.41 28.83 58.57
N VAL A 371 -15.84 27.83 59.30
CA VAL A 371 -16.29 27.15 60.56
C VAL A 371 -17.29 25.94 60.55
N THR A 372 -16.72 24.71 60.65
CA THR A 372 -16.91 23.50 61.54
C THR A 372 -18.25 23.14 62.28
N PRO A 373 -18.41 22.06 63.13
CA PRO A 373 -17.59 20.85 63.49
C PRO A 373 -18.31 19.44 63.68
N SER A 374 -17.50 18.38 64.00
CA SER A 374 -17.74 17.16 64.86
C SER A 374 -18.70 16.01 64.46
N GLY A 375 -18.47 14.71 64.78
CA GLY A 375 -17.33 13.99 65.44
C GLY A 375 -17.60 12.49 65.80
N ASP A 376 -16.54 11.72 66.17
CA ASP A 376 -16.48 10.36 66.81
C ASP A 376 -17.05 9.10 66.07
N THR A 377 -16.53 7.85 66.14
CA THR A 377 -15.30 7.13 66.64
C THR A 377 -15.18 5.77 65.85
N GLY A 378 -14.18 4.87 65.91
CA GLY A 378 -12.84 4.78 66.56
C GLY A 378 -12.39 3.30 66.82
N HIS A 379 -11.06 3.00 66.84
CA HIS A 379 -10.38 1.70 67.15
C HIS A 379 -10.53 0.53 66.13
N ALA A 380 -9.58 -0.38 65.88
CA ALA A 380 -8.14 -0.58 66.20
C ALA A 380 -7.66 -1.85 65.42
N ALA A 381 -6.38 -2.16 65.11
CA ALA A 381 -5.07 -1.47 65.19
C ALA A 381 -4.05 -2.20 64.25
N ASP A 382 -2.80 -1.72 64.18
CA ASP A 382 -1.61 -2.27 63.49
C ASP A 382 -0.49 -2.49 64.56
N PRO A 383 0.52 -3.37 64.39
CA PRO A 383 1.77 -2.97 63.69
C PRO A 383 2.50 -4.14 62.95
N GLY A 384 3.46 -3.94 62.05
CA GLY A 384 4.05 -2.71 61.49
C GLY A 384 5.57 -2.85 61.30
N LEU A 385 6.18 -2.13 60.34
CA LEU A 385 7.59 -1.68 60.45
C LEU A 385 7.92 -0.50 59.50
N ALA A 386 8.62 0.48 60.08
CA ALA A 386 9.30 1.67 59.56
C ALA A 386 9.97 1.58 58.16
N ALA A 387 10.30 2.68 57.43
CA ALA A 387 9.98 4.13 57.56
C ALA A 387 10.34 4.87 56.24
N ALA A 388 9.98 6.16 56.13
CA ALA A 388 10.02 7.00 54.91
C ALA A 388 11.25 7.97 54.88
N PRO A 389 11.24 9.16 54.21
CA PRO A 389 10.96 9.53 52.80
C PRO A 389 12.02 10.47 52.12
N LEU A 390 11.89 10.68 50.78
CA LEU A 390 12.04 11.90 49.93
C LEU A 390 13.13 12.99 50.20
N PRO A 391 13.69 13.64 49.15
CA PRO A 391 13.09 14.90 48.64
C PRO A 391 13.16 15.14 47.10
N GLN A 392 12.47 16.19 46.62
CA GLN A 392 12.44 16.67 45.22
C GLN A 392 13.17 18.02 45.01
N GLY A 393 13.64 18.27 43.78
CA GLY A 393 13.88 19.61 43.20
C GLY A 393 15.33 20.14 43.24
N PRO A 394 15.71 21.14 42.40
CA PRO A 394 14.91 21.94 41.47
C PRO A 394 15.36 21.83 39.98
N ALA A 395 14.89 22.72 39.08
CA ALA A 395 15.06 22.64 37.62
C ALA A 395 15.75 23.87 36.97
N ALA A 396 16.11 23.72 35.68
CA ALA A 396 16.49 24.74 34.66
C ALA A 396 17.98 25.25 34.65
N PRO A 397 18.51 25.80 33.52
CA PRO A 397 18.17 25.62 32.08
C PRO A 397 19.38 25.48 31.10
N MET A 398 19.09 25.33 29.79
CA MET A 398 20.01 25.49 28.61
C MET A 398 21.07 24.36 28.42
N THR A 399 21.68 24.08 27.25
CA THR A 399 21.76 24.68 25.88
C THR A 399 21.88 23.57 24.81
N ASN A 400 21.36 23.78 23.59
CA ASN A 400 21.65 22.95 22.39
C ASN A 400 22.74 23.60 21.52
N THR A 401 23.83 22.88 21.20
CA THR A 401 24.73 23.14 20.04
C THR A 401 25.65 21.91 19.78
N PRO A 402 26.27 21.77 18.58
CA PRO A 402 26.49 20.45 17.97
C PRO A 402 27.94 19.92 18.05
N VAL A 403 28.10 18.61 17.81
CA VAL A 403 29.41 17.94 17.72
C VAL A 403 29.98 18.06 16.32
N ALA A 404 31.11 18.75 16.18
CA ALA A 404 31.89 18.83 14.95
C ALA A 404 32.88 17.67 14.83
N PHE A 405 33.14 17.21 13.59
CA PHE A 405 34.20 16.26 13.27
C PHE A 405 35.59 16.88 13.48
N ALA A 406 36.50 16.10 14.06
CA ALA A 406 37.95 16.36 14.03
C ALA A 406 38.69 15.05 13.71
N GLN A 407 39.75 15.16 12.92
CA GLN A 407 40.53 14.05 12.37
C GLN A 407 41.35 13.32 13.45
N SER A 408 41.58 12.02 13.29
CA SER A 408 42.72 11.34 13.91
C SER A 408 43.36 10.30 13.00
N SER A 409 44.69 10.32 12.97
CA SER A 409 45.55 9.37 12.27
C SER A 409 45.96 8.21 13.20
N ALA A 410 46.37 7.10 12.59
CA ALA A 410 46.60 5.81 13.25
C ALA A 410 47.77 5.78 14.26
N PRO A 411 47.80 4.73 15.09
CA PRO A 411 49.06 4.00 15.32
C PRO A 411 48.97 2.47 15.12
N GLN A 412 50.14 1.86 14.90
CA GLN A 412 50.41 0.41 14.91
C GLN A 412 50.39 -0.12 16.37
N GLY A 413 50.39 -1.42 16.72
CA GLY A 413 50.64 -2.70 16.02
C GLY A 413 50.78 -3.83 17.08
N VAL A 414 51.65 -4.84 16.86
CA VAL A 414 52.00 -5.99 17.77
C VAL A 414 50.96 -7.13 17.71
N SER A 415 51.26 -8.43 17.50
CA SER A 415 52.47 -9.31 17.57
C SER A 415 52.24 -10.58 16.70
N LEU A 416 53.17 -11.49 16.36
CA LEU A 416 54.65 -11.57 16.31
C LEU A 416 55.03 -12.86 15.50
N GLN A 417 56.34 -13.09 15.30
CA GLN A 417 57.00 -14.32 14.79
C GLN A 417 56.84 -14.65 13.28
N GLY A 418 57.91 -14.97 12.55
CA GLY A 418 59.33 -14.95 12.92
C GLY A 418 60.28 -15.60 11.91
N MET A 419 61.53 -15.12 11.91
CA MET A 419 62.73 -15.66 11.25
C MET A 419 62.87 -15.47 9.73
N ALA A 420 64.12 -15.18 9.34
CA ALA A 420 64.56 -14.65 8.05
C ALA A 420 65.44 -15.67 7.28
N PRO A 421 65.89 -15.39 6.05
CA PRO A 421 66.37 -16.42 5.11
C PRO A 421 67.90 -16.62 5.12
N SER A 422 68.33 -17.68 4.44
CA SER A 422 69.69 -17.83 3.92
C SER A 422 69.64 -18.37 2.48
N ALA A 423 70.48 -17.81 1.61
CA ALA A 423 70.70 -18.28 0.25
C ALA A 423 72.01 -19.06 0.18
N HIS A 424 72.11 -20.07 -0.69
CA HIS A 424 73.32 -20.41 -1.47
C HIS A 424 73.05 -21.56 -2.46
N ASP A 425 73.61 -21.41 -3.66
CA ASP A 425 74.12 -22.40 -4.64
C ASP A 425 73.34 -23.68 -5.03
N GLY A 426 73.34 -23.98 -6.34
CA GLY A 426 73.27 -25.37 -6.83
C GLY A 426 72.44 -25.66 -8.10
N MET A 427 73.00 -25.41 -9.29
CA MET A 427 72.70 -26.25 -10.47
C MET A 427 73.45 -27.61 -10.31
N PRO A 428 73.10 -28.75 -10.97
CA PRO A 428 72.80 -28.81 -12.42
C PRO A 428 71.81 -29.89 -12.96
N ALA A 429 71.46 -29.72 -14.25
CA ALA A 429 71.30 -30.69 -15.35
C ALA A 429 70.47 -32.01 -15.23
N ALA A 430 69.46 -32.13 -16.12
CA ALA A 430 69.31 -33.16 -17.18
C ALA A 430 68.08 -32.79 -18.07
N GLU A 431 68.26 -32.42 -19.35
CA GLU A 431 68.02 -33.25 -20.56
C GLU A 431 66.58 -33.83 -20.72
N GLY A 432 65.88 -33.69 -21.86
CA GLY A 432 66.17 -32.96 -23.11
C GLY A 432 65.23 -33.36 -24.28
N GLY A 433 64.94 -32.42 -25.20
CA GLY A 433 64.24 -32.65 -26.47
C GLY A 433 62.75 -32.24 -26.52
N ALA A 434 62.22 -31.64 -27.60
CA ALA A 434 62.85 -31.14 -28.84
C ALA A 434 61.96 -30.11 -29.56
N ALA A 435 62.59 -29.17 -30.31
CA ALA A 435 62.08 -28.34 -31.41
C ALA A 435 60.73 -27.56 -31.28
N GLY A 436 60.57 -26.33 -31.78
CA GLY A 436 61.52 -25.47 -32.51
C GLY A 436 60.76 -24.31 -33.17
N LEU A 437 61.03 -23.07 -32.74
CA LEU A 437 60.54 -21.85 -33.38
C LEU A 437 61.31 -21.57 -34.68
N ASN A 438 60.77 -20.69 -35.53
CA ASN A 438 61.60 -19.89 -36.42
C ASN A 438 61.19 -18.41 -36.34
N LYS A 439 62.19 -17.56 -36.07
CA LYS A 439 62.15 -16.09 -36.19
C LYS A 439 63.35 -15.68 -37.05
N SER A 440 63.18 -14.61 -37.82
CA SER A 440 64.25 -13.69 -38.24
C SER A 440 63.62 -12.32 -38.51
N GLY A 441 64.27 -11.18 -38.29
CA GLY A 441 65.55 -10.96 -37.59
C GLY A 441 66.04 -9.51 -37.81
N LEU A 442 66.55 -8.88 -36.74
CA LEU A 442 67.62 -7.87 -36.68
C LEU A 442 67.58 -6.64 -37.64
N HIS A 443 67.64 -5.41 -37.09
CA HIS A 443 68.95 -4.78 -36.77
C HIS A 443 68.82 -3.49 -35.92
N GLU A 444 69.97 -2.94 -35.55
CA GLU A 444 70.19 -2.00 -34.44
C GLU A 444 70.41 -0.54 -34.88
N SER A 445 70.56 0.31 -33.85
CA SER A 445 71.42 1.50 -33.80
C SER A 445 70.84 2.81 -34.33
N GLY A 446 71.13 3.90 -33.62
CA GLY A 446 70.67 5.25 -33.94
C GLY A 446 71.82 6.23 -34.09
N LEU A 447 71.51 7.42 -34.62
CA LEU A 447 72.39 8.58 -34.58
C LEU A 447 71.55 9.87 -34.48
N LYS A 448 72.22 10.98 -34.15
CA LYS A 448 71.63 12.25 -33.72
C LYS A 448 71.15 13.14 -34.89
N ASP A 449 70.29 14.08 -34.52
CA ASP A 449 70.48 15.55 -34.62
C ASP A 449 69.43 16.34 -35.44
N THR A 450 69.15 17.55 -34.94
CA THR A 450 68.43 18.68 -35.55
C THR A 450 67.02 18.47 -36.16
N GLY A 451 66.05 19.29 -35.73
CA GLY A 451 64.87 19.66 -36.54
C GLY A 451 65.18 20.86 -37.46
N PRO A 452 64.20 21.71 -37.83
CA PRO A 452 62.74 21.56 -37.79
C PRO A 452 62.08 21.80 -39.18
N THR A 453 60.92 21.21 -39.47
CA THR A 453 60.00 21.72 -40.50
C THR A 453 58.55 21.29 -40.24
N GLU A 454 57.64 22.25 -40.28
CA GLU A 454 56.19 22.02 -40.32
C GLU A 454 55.73 21.48 -41.69
N GLY A 455 54.57 20.83 -41.73
CA GLY A 455 53.67 20.92 -42.88
C GLY A 455 53.73 19.82 -43.94
N ALA A 456 53.10 18.67 -43.67
CA ALA A 456 52.31 17.94 -44.68
C ALA A 456 51.28 17.02 -44.00
N VAL A 457 49.99 17.27 -44.26
CA VAL A 457 48.89 16.37 -43.85
C VAL A 457 48.84 15.18 -44.79
N VAL A 458 48.84 13.96 -44.25
CA VAL A 458 48.51 12.71 -44.96
C VAL A 458 47.56 11.91 -44.06
N PRO A 459 46.41 11.42 -44.57
CA PRO A 459 45.30 10.99 -43.71
C PRO A 459 45.48 9.58 -43.15
N SER A 460 45.25 9.39 -41.84
CA SER A 460 44.99 8.07 -41.27
C SER A 460 43.53 7.68 -41.50
N GLN A 461 43.32 6.57 -42.19
CA GLN A 461 42.00 5.98 -42.36
C GLN A 461 41.46 5.56 -40.98
N ALA A 462 40.43 6.25 -40.50
CA ALA A 462 39.51 5.73 -39.51
C ALA A 462 38.22 5.37 -40.26
N GLU A 463 37.79 4.10 -40.15
CA GLU A 463 36.50 3.68 -40.67
C GLU A 463 35.40 4.50 -39.98
N GLY A 464 34.52 5.10 -40.79
CA GLY A 464 33.48 5.96 -40.28
C GLY A 464 32.48 5.16 -39.45
N ALA A 465 32.56 5.27 -38.13
CA ALA A 465 31.39 5.03 -37.29
C ALA A 465 30.24 5.90 -37.85
N PRO A 466 29.04 5.33 -38.06
CA PRO A 466 27.93 6.10 -38.59
C PRO A 466 27.63 7.23 -37.61
N VAL A 467 27.72 8.47 -38.08
CA VAL A 467 27.23 9.63 -37.35
C VAL A 467 25.72 9.49 -37.29
N GLU A 468 25.20 9.02 -36.16
CA GLU A 468 23.78 9.19 -35.84
C GLU A 468 23.52 10.69 -35.70
N GLN A 469 23.09 11.29 -36.81
CA GLN A 469 22.41 12.57 -36.75
C GLN A 469 21.24 12.42 -35.79
N SER A 470 21.17 13.29 -34.78
CA SER A 470 19.98 13.45 -33.94
C SER A 470 18.85 14.01 -34.79
N GLY A 471 18.27 13.16 -35.64
CA GLY A 471 17.20 13.51 -36.54
C GLY A 471 15.99 13.95 -35.74
N CYS A 472 15.43 15.10 -36.08
CA CYS A 472 14.14 15.52 -35.58
C CYS A 472 13.06 14.62 -36.22
N GLY A 473 12.93 13.41 -35.68
CA GLY A 473 12.09 12.33 -36.17
C GLY A 473 10.63 12.51 -35.76
N CYS A 474 9.90 13.30 -36.53
CA CYS A 474 8.45 13.36 -36.43
C CYS A 474 7.80 12.08 -37.01
N GLY A 475 7.75 11.02 -36.20
CA GLY A 475 6.98 9.81 -36.50
C GLY A 475 7.47 8.56 -35.75
N GLY A 476 6.65 8.05 -34.83
CA GLY A 476 6.82 6.71 -34.24
C GLY A 476 7.37 6.64 -32.81
N GLY A 477 7.63 7.77 -32.15
CA GLY A 477 7.98 7.78 -30.73
C GLY A 477 6.81 7.34 -29.84
N GLU A 478 7.13 6.57 -28.80
CA GLU A 478 6.21 6.28 -27.68
C GLU A 478 5.69 7.60 -27.09
N ALA A 479 4.41 7.65 -26.68
CA ALA A 479 3.81 8.89 -26.24
C ALA A 479 4.58 9.50 -25.04
N PRO A 480 4.89 10.80 -25.04
CA PRO A 480 5.72 11.42 -24.00
C PRO A 480 5.09 11.18 -22.63
N GLN A 481 5.87 10.60 -21.70
CA GLN A 481 5.36 10.24 -20.38
C GLN A 481 5.02 11.50 -19.57
N THR A 482 3.72 11.79 -19.47
CA THR A 482 3.19 12.88 -18.65
C THR A 482 3.21 12.47 -17.17
N VAL A 483 3.62 13.42 -16.33
CA VAL A 483 3.70 13.26 -14.88
C VAL A 483 3.00 14.44 -14.22
N TYR A 484 2.27 14.16 -13.13
CA TYR A 484 1.73 15.16 -12.23
C TYR A 484 2.14 14.78 -10.82
N ALA A 485 3.27 15.30 -10.34
CA ALA A 485 3.87 14.89 -9.08
C ALA A 485 3.67 15.93 -7.96
N LEU A 486 3.61 15.44 -6.71
CA LEU A 486 3.56 16.26 -5.49
C LEU A 486 4.82 16.02 -4.67
N GLY A 487 5.27 17.04 -3.93
CA GLY A 487 6.41 16.90 -3.04
C GLY A 487 6.88 18.20 -2.41
N ALA A 488 8.08 18.17 -1.84
CA ALA A 488 8.86 19.33 -1.45
C ALA A 488 10.04 19.49 -2.42
N LEU A 489 10.49 20.73 -2.64
CA LEU A 489 11.65 21.00 -3.49
C LEU A 489 12.96 20.92 -2.70
N TRP A 490 14.01 20.47 -3.36
CA TRP A 490 15.39 20.51 -2.89
C TRP A 490 16.35 20.79 -4.05
N PHE A 491 17.66 20.82 -3.78
CA PHE A 491 18.71 21.03 -4.78
C PHE A 491 19.89 20.07 -4.57
N ASP A 492 20.62 19.80 -5.66
CA ASP A 492 21.87 19.06 -5.69
C ASP A 492 22.78 19.65 -6.78
N PHE A 493 24.10 19.60 -6.58
CA PHE A 493 25.05 20.17 -7.53
C PHE A 493 25.33 19.26 -8.74
N GLY A 494 25.01 17.96 -8.66
CA GLY A 494 25.24 16.94 -9.68
C GLY A 494 26.71 16.53 -9.83
N THR A 495 27.63 17.49 -9.93
CA THR A 495 29.07 17.24 -10.08
C THR A 495 29.91 18.24 -9.28
N GLU A 496 31.09 17.79 -8.83
CA GLU A 496 32.10 18.64 -8.16
C GLU A 496 32.45 19.89 -8.98
N ALA A 497 32.50 19.80 -10.30
CA ALA A 497 32.79 20.96 -11.18
C ALA A 497 31.68 22.03 -11.16
N ARG A 498 30.41 21.63 -10.98
CA ARG A 498 29.29 22.57 -10.81
C ARG A 498 29.29 23.17 -9.41
N TYR A 499 29.57 22.36 -8.40
CA TYR A 499 29.72 22.82 -7.02
C TYR A 499 30.86 23.87 -6.90
N ASP A 500 32.05 23.56 -7.40
CA ASP A 500 33.21 24.47 -7.37
C ASP A 500 32.93 25.78 -8.12
N ALA A 501 32.25 25.75 -9.27
CA ALA A 501 31.84 26.96 -9.99
C ALA A 501 30.91 27.87 -9.15
N ILE A 502 30.00 27.30 -8.36
CA ILE A 502 29.13 28.05 -7.44
C ILE A 502 29.92 28.58 -6.24
N VAL A 503 30.84 27.79 -5.68
CA VAL A 503 31.75 28.22 -4.60
C VAL A 503 32.62 29.39 -5.06
N GLN A 504 33.17 29.36 -6.27
CA GLN A 504 33.96 30.45 -6.84
C GLN A 504 33.11 31.72 -7.06
N ALA A 505 31.86 31.59 -7.49
CA ALA A 505 30.97 32.73 -7.71
C ALA A 505 30.47 33.40 -6.41
N ILE A 506 30.21 32.60 -5.36
CA ILE A 506 29.81 33.08 -4.03
C ILE A 506 31.02 33.56 -3.20
N GLY A 507 32.22 33.02 -3.46
CA GLY A 507 33.46 33.32 -2.75
C GLY A 507 33.57 32.68 -1.36
N ASP A 508 32.65 31.77 -0.99
CA ASP A 508 32.59 31.15 0.33
C ASP A 508 31.89 29.75 0.24
N PRO A 509 32.60 28.64 0.53
CA PRO A 509 32.04 27.29 0.45
C PRO A 509 30.98 27.00 1.51
N VAL A 510 30.98 27.71 2.65
CA VAL A 510 29.96 27.52 3.69
C VAL A 510 28.63 28.12 3.24
N LYS A 511 28.67 29.29 2.59
CA LYS A 511 27.47 29.93 2.02
C LYS A 511 26.91 29.14 0.85
N ALA A 512 27.75 28.58 -0.01
CA ALA A 512 27.32 27.72 -1.11
C ALA A 512 26.50 26.49 -0.64
N ASN A 513 26.85 25.90 0.51
CA ASN A 513 26.10 24.79 1.12
C ASN A 513 24.92 25.23 2.00
N THR A 514 24.75 26.53 2.27
CA THR A 514 23.67 27.03 3.12
C THR A 514 22.45 27.34 2.24
N PRO A 515 21.32 26.61 2.39
CA PRO A 515 20.16 26.75 1.49
C PRO A 515 19.69 28.20 1.30
N ALA A 516 19.57 28.97 2.38
CA ALA A 516 19.07 30.35 2.32
C ALA A 516 19.99 31.30 1.54
N GLU A 517 21.31 31.21 1.74
CA GLU A 517 22.29 32.03 1.01
C GLU A 517 22.41 31.59 -0.45
N LEU A 518 22.34 30.28 -0.74
CA LEU A 518 22.34 29.76 -2.11
C LEU A 518 21.10 30.22 -2.88
N ILE A 519 19.89 30.07 -2.33
CA ILE A 519 18.64 30.48 -3.01
C ILE A 519 18.62 31.99 -3.26
N LYS A 520 19.12 32.79 -2.31
CA LYS A 520 19.30 34.23 -2.49
C LYS A 520 20.27 34.54 -3.63
N PHE A 521 21.46 33.92 -3.64
CA PHE A 521 22.43 34.08 -4.72
C PHE A 521 21.86 33.70 -6.10
N LEU A 522 21.12 32.60 -6.20
CA LEU A 522 20.48 32.14 -7.44
C LEU A 522 19.28 33.02 -7.86
N SER A 523 18.63 33.68 -6.90
CA SER A 523 17.54 34.63 -7.19
C SER A 523 18.08 35.95 -7.77
N ASP A 524 19.26 36.38 -7.29
CA ASP A 524 19.98 37.55 -7.79
C ASP A 524 20.69 37.27 -9.14
N ASN A 525 21.22 36.04 -9.33
CA ASN A 525 22.04 35.63 -10.49
C ASN A 525 21.47 34.35 -11.15
N LEU A 526 20.34 34.51 -11.84
CA LEU A 526 19.53 33.39 -12.35
C LEU A 526 20.24 32.53 -13.42
N GLU A 527 21.27 33.07 -14.08
CA GLU A 527 22.12 32.33 -15.02
C GLU A 527 22.82 31.11 -14.37
N TYR A 528 23.10 31.16 -13.07
CA TYR A 528 23.68 30.04 -12.33
C TYR A 528 22.66 28.95 -11.99
N ALA A 529 21.36 29.24 -12.03
CA ALA A 529 20.31 28.25 -11.73
C ALA A 529 20.30 27.09 -12.75
N GLY A 530 20.78 27.29 -13.98
CA GLY A 530 20.99 26.22 -14.96
C GLY A 530 22.11 25.23 -14.60
N GLY A 531 23.01 25.60 -13.68
CA GLY A 531 24.05 24.73 -13.15
C GLY A 531 23.60 23.83 -11.99
N ILE A 532 22.43 24.10 -11.40
CA ILE A 532 21.88 23.40 -10.24
C ILE A 532 20.86 22.35 -10.69
N THR A 533 20.93 21.15 -10.10
CA THR A 533 19.89 20.12 -10.27
C THR A 533 18.84 20.34 -9.18
N PHE A 534 17.70 20.92 -9.55
CA PHE A 534 16.54 20.98 -8.64
C PHE A 534 15.88 19.61 -8.55
N ILE A 535 15.43 19.21 -7.36
CA ILE A 535 14.88 17.88 -7.09
C ILE A 535 13.49 18.01 -6.48
N LEU A 536 12.53 17.24 -6.97
CA LEU A 536 11.27 16.99 -6.28
C LEU A 536 11.45 15.78 -5.35
N MET A 537 11.31 16.03 -4.05
CA MET A 537 11.44 15.06 -2.96
C MET A 537 10.06 14.73 -2.40
N GLN A 538 9.84 13.48 -1.99
CA GLN A 538 8.68 13.10 -1.19
C GLN A 538 9.18 12.28 0.00
N ASP A 539 8.95 12.76 1.22
CA ASP A 539 9.47 12.25 2.50
C ASP A 539 10.93 11.80 2.45
N GLN A 540 11.80 12.73 2.05
CA GLN A 540 13.24 12.55 1.87
C GLN A 540 13.66 11.57 0.76
N ILE A 541 12.72 11.03 -0.03
CA ILE A 541 13.02 10.24 -1.23
C ILE A 541 12.99 11.14 -2.47
N PRO A 542 14.10 11.28 -3.22
CA PRO A 542 14.12 12.01 -4.49
C PRO A 542 13.36 11.24 -5.57
N LEU A 543 12.40 11.90 -6.22
CA LEU A 543 11.58 11.30 -7.27
C LEU A 543 11.97 11.77 -8.67
N TYR A 544 12.13 13.09 -8.85
CA TYR A 544 12.39 13.72 -10.15
C TYR A 544 13.44 14.81 -10.04
N ALA A 545 14.29 14.94 -11.05
CA ALA A 545 15.09 16.13 -11.25
C ALA A 545 14.32 17.12 -12.13
N ILE A 546 14.04 18.32 -11.63
CA ILE A 546 13.31 19.35 -12.37
C ILE A 546 14.30 20.11 -13.25
N GLN A 547 14.12 20.02 -14.57
CA GLN A 547 14.93 20.75 -15.54
C GLN A 547 14.03 21.60 -16.44
N PRO A 548 13.90 22.91 -16.14
CA PRO A 548 13.18 23.86 -16.98
C PRO A 548 13.77 23.94 -18.39
N ALA A 549 12.92 23.89 -19.41
CA ALA A 549 13.32 23.94 -20.81
C ALA A 549 12.45 24.89 -21.64
N GLY A 550 12.92 25.22 -22.84
CA GLY A 550 12.21 26.11 -23.78
C GLY A 550 12.15 27.58 -23.33
N THR A 551 11.27 28.36 -23.98
CA THR A 551 11.18 29.81 -23.82
C THR A 551 10.70 30.26 -22.43
N PHE A 552 10.10 29.36 -21.65
CA PHE A 552 9.57 29.65 -20.30
C PHE A 552 10.46 29.14 -19.16
N ALA A 553 11.68 28.67 -19.45
CA ALA A 553 12.60 28.17 -18.44
C ALA A 553 12.90 29.21 -17.34
N VAL A 554 13.13 30.48 -17.70
CA VAL A 554 13.41 31.59 -16.74
C VAL A 554 12.25 31.81 -15.75
N PRO A 555 10.98 31.99 -16.18
CA PRO A 555 9.82 31.99 -15.29
C PRO A 555 9.71 30.76 -14.37
N VAL A 556 10.00 29.57 -14.89
CA VAL A 556 9.95 28.33 -14.09
C VAL A 556 11.05 28.30 -13.02
N TYR A 557 12.30 28.67 -13.35
CA TYR A 557 13.37 28.78 -12.34
C TYR A 557 12.97 29.76 -11.22
N LYS A 558 12.32 30.89 -11.55
CA LYS A 558 11.79 31.81 -10.54
C LYS A 558 10.69 31.19 -9.67
N ALA A 559 9.80 30.37 -10.24
CA ALA A 559 8.79 29.65 -9.47
C ALA A 559 9.43 28.60 -8.53
N VAL A 560 10.40 27.83 -9.01
CA VAL A 560 11.16 26.85 -8.22
C VAL A 560 11.93 27.53 -7.07
N LEU A 561 12.64 28.63 -7.35
CA LEU A 561 13.37 29.40 -6.33
C LEU A 561 12.42 30.09 -5.34
N GLY A 562 11.27 30.59 -5.80
CA GLY A 562 10.24 31.16 -4.93
C GLY A 562 9.69 30.14 -3.93
N ALA A 563 9.35 28.94 -4.41
CA ALA A 563 8.88 27.84 -3.56
C ALA A 563 9.99 27.33 -2.61
N LEU A 564 11.24 27.24 -3.06
CA LEU A 564 12.39 26.90 -2.22
C LEU A 564 12.66 27.95 -1.13
N SER A 565 12.64 29.24 -1.48
CA SER A 565 12.82 30.34 -0.52
C SER A 565 11.71 30.31 0.52
N SER A 566 10.47 30.14 0.06
CA SER A 566 9.28 30.03 0.90
C SER A 566 9.41 28.87 1.88
N ALA A 567 9.94 27.71 1.46
CA ALA A 567 10.13 26.53 2.31
C ALA A 567 11.19 26.69 3.42
N LEU A 568 11.98 27.76 3.41
CA LEU A 568 12.95 28.09 4.47
C LEU A 568 12.45 29.16 5.46
N ASP A 569 11.27 29.73 5.24
CA ASP A 569 10.66 30.68 6.17
C ASP A 569 10.43 30.00 7.54
N SER A 570 10.73 30.72 8.63
CA SER A 570 10.90 30.15 9.98
C SER A 570 9.65 29.61 10.68
N GLY A 571 8.53 29.43 9.95
CA GLY A 571 7.30 28.81 10.48
C GLY A 571 7.40 27.29 10.64
N GLY A 572 8.38 26.63 10.01
CA GLY A 572 8.54 25.16 10.06
C GLY A 572 7.46 24.39 9.30
N ASP A 573 6.69 25.10 8.48
CA ASP A 573 5.45 24.63 7.87
C ASP A 573 5.72 23.66 6.70
N MET A 574 4.93 22.59 6.58
CA MET A 574 5.07 21.57 5.55
C MET A 574 4.75 22.12 4.16
N GLN A 575 5.71 22.79 3.52
CA GLN A 575 5.48 23.31 2.18
C GLN A 575 5.46 22.20 1.14
N ARG A 576 4.44 22.28 0.29
CA ARG A 576 4.16 21.33 -0.78
C ARG A 576 4.05 22.07 -2.10
N VAL A 577 4.55 21.44 -3.16
CA VAL A 577 4.39 21.89 -4.53
C VAL A 577 3.72 20.81 -5.37
N SER A 578 3.00 21.24 -6.40
CA SER A 578 2.67 20.42 -7.56
C SER A 578 3.61 20.74 -8.71
N VAL A 579 4.03 19.71 -9.43
CA VAL A 579 4.88 19.85 -10.62
C VAL A 579 4.31 18.95 -11.72
N PRO A 580 3.42 19.47 -12.60
CA PRO A 580 3.08 18.83 -13.86
C PRO A 580 4.25 18.92 -14.83
N GLY A 581 4.45 17.92 -15.66
CA GLY A 581 5.49 17.95 -16.68
C GLY A 581 5.58 16.68 -17.53
N ILE A 582 6.62 16.62 -18.36
CA ILE A 582 6.95 15.48 -19.22
C ILE A 582 8.33 14.95 -18.83
N VAL A 583 8.49 13.63 -18.76
CA VAL A 583 9.80 13.00 -18.54
C VAL A 583 10.64 13.08 -19.82
N GLY A 584 11.79 13.74 -19.75
CA GLY A 584 12.66 14.05 -20.90
C GLY A 584 14.02 13.35 -20.93
N GLY A 585 14.30 12.45 -19.97
CA GLY A 585 15.59 11.75 -19.86
C GLY A 585 15.91 11.39 -18.41
N THR A 586 17.20 11.20 -18.10
CA THR A 586 17.70 10.97 -16.74
C THR A 586 18.93 11.84 -16.44
N THR A 587 19.13 12.17 -15.17
CA THR A 587 20.32 12.87 -14.68
C THR A 587 20.88 12.15 -13.45
N ARG A 588 22.15 12.38 -13.13
CA ARG A 588 22.84 11.78 -11.99
C ARG A 588 23.14 12.84 -10.94
N LEU A 589 22.76 12.55 -9.70
CA LEU A 589 23.06 13.37 -8.53
C LEU A 589 24.51 13.17 -8.06
N MET A 590 25.00 14.10 -7.23
CA MET A 590 26.35 14.07 -6.69
C MET A 590 26.63 12.82 -5.82
N ASN A 591 25.61 12.29 -5.13
CA ASN A 591 25.67 11.01 -4.40
C ASN A 591 25.69 9.76 -5.31
N GLY A 592 25.62 9.94 -6.62
CA GLY A 592 25.69 8.88 -7.62
C GLY A 592 24.35 8.28 -8.04
N MET A 593 23.24 8.64 -7.38
CA MET A 593 21.88 8.21 -7.71
C MET A 593 21.40 8.82 -9.03
N THR A 594 20.65 8.06 -9.82
CA THR A 594 20.10 8.49 -11.12
C THR A 594 18.60 8.74 -10.99
N LEU A 595 18.13 9.91 -11.42
CA LEU A 595 16.72 10.31 -11.41
C LEU A 595 16.19 10.57 -12.81
N PRO A 596 14.88 10.34 -13.07
CA PRO A 596 14.21 10.87 -14.25
C PRO A 596 14.18 12.41 -14.24
N VAL A 597 14.40 13.01 -15.41
CA VAL A 597 14.34 14.45 -15.62
C VAL A 597 12.93 14.84 -16.02
N LEU A 598 12.29 15.69 -15.21
CA LEU A 598 10.97 16.26 -15.44
C LEU A 598 11.11 17.67 -16.03
N VAL A 599 10.56 17.88 -17.22
CA VAL A 599 10.39 19.20 -17.83
C VAL A 599 9.02 19.74 -17.42
N PRO A 600 8.95 20.76 -16.53
CA PRO A 600 7.70 21.17 -15.91
C PRO A 600 6.88 22.15 -16.76
N ASP A 601 5.56 22.13 -16.59
CA ASP A 601 4.64 23.14 -17.12
C ASP A 601 4.26 24.16 -16.04
N LEU A 602 4.70 25.41 -16.21
CA LEU A 602 4.47 26.51 -15.28
C LEU A 602 2.99 26.69 -14.90
N ARG A 603 2.05 26.36 -15.80
CA ARG A 603 0.62 26.69 -15.65
C ARG A 603 -0.08 25.91 -14.53
N GLY A 604 0.44 24.75 -14.16
CA GLY A 604 -0.06 23.95 -13.04
C GLY A 604 0.94 23.76 -11.91
N MET A 605 2.03 24.54 -11.88
CA MET A 605 2.91 24.60 -10.73
C MET A 605 2.27 25.46 -9.65
N TYR A 606 1.71 24.82 -8.63
CA TYR A 606 1.18 25.49 -7.45
C TYR A 606 2.05 25.19 -6.23
N GLN A 607 2.17 26.17 -5.34
CA GLN A 607 2.81 26.06 -4.04
C GLN A 607 1.78 26.34 -2.95
N TRP A 608 1.90 25.67 -1.81
CA TRP A 608 0.99 25.87 -0.67
C TRP A 608 1.73 25.95 0.65
N LYS A 609 1.30 26.88 1.49
CA LYS A 609 1.59 26.93 2.93
C LYS A 609 0.38 26.37 3.68
N SER A 610 0.60 25.72 4.82
CA SER A 610 -0.49 25.17 5.62
C SER A 610 -1.33 26.31 6.22
N GLU A 611 -0.68 27.38 6.69
CA GLU A 611 -1.30 28.61 7.19
C GLU A 611 -2.25 29.28 6.17
N ASP A 612 -1.83 29.41 4.91
CA ASP A 612 -2.65 29.99 3.82
C ASP A 612 -3.89 29.13 3.56
N LEU A 613 -3.76 27.80 3.64
CA LEU A 613 -4.87 26.89 3.43
C LEU A 613 -5.83 26.88 4.63
N VAL A 614 -5.33 26.84 5.87
CA VAL A 614 -6.13 26.98 7.10
C VAL A 614 -6.92 28.29 7.11
N SER A 615 -6.27 29.42 6.80
CA SER A 615 -6.93 30.73 6.77
C SER A 615 -8.00 30.80 5.66
N SER A 616 -7.75 30.20 4.49
CA SER A 616 -8.76 30.10 3.43
C SER A 616 -9.96 29.23 3.82
N VAL A 617 -9.75 28.12 4.54
CA VAL A 617 -10.82 27.22 5.02
C VAL A 617 -11.66 27.92 6.10
N ARG A 618 -11.03 28.60 7.06
CA ARG A 618 -11.73 29.41 8.07
C ARG A 618 -12.58 30.51 7.41
N ALA A 619 -12.01 31.25 6.47
CA ALA A 619 -12.73 32.30 5.73
C ALA A 619 -13.89 31.77 4.87
N ALA A 620 -13.81 30.54 4.38
CA ALA A 620 -14.88 29.91 3.59
C ALA A 620 -16.01 29.29 4.44
N ALA A 621 -15.80 29.13 5.75
CA ALA A 621 -16.65 28.36 6.64
C ALA A 621 -17.59 29.19 7.53
N ASP A 622 -17.41 30.52 7.61
CA ASP A 622 -18.04 31.40 8.63
C ASP A 622 -17.87 30.87 10.07
N ALA A 623 -16.80 30.10 10.32
CA ALA A 623 -16.62 29.28 11.51
C ALA A 623 -15.33 29.63 12.25
N GLU A 624 -15.43 30.54 13.21
CA GLU A 624 -14.37 30.76 14.22
C GLU A 624 -14.20 29.55 15.15
N ASP A 625 -15.20 28.65 15.21
CA ASP A 625 -15.27 27.50 16.12
C ASP A 625 -14.54 26.22 15.67
N VAL A 626 -13.91 26.19 14.48
CA VAL A 626 -13.18 25.00 14.00
C VAL A 626 -11.71 25.05 14.42
N PRO A 627 -11.21 24.09 15.23
CA PRO A 627 -9.81 24.05 15.65
C PRO A 627 -8.84 23.88 14.47
N GLU A 628 -7.66 24.51 14.59
CA GLU A 628 -6.62 24.52 13.56
C GLU A 628 -6.11 23.12 13.23
N ASP A 629 -5.89 22.35 14.28
CA ASP A 629 -5.40 20.98 14.31
C ASP A 629 -6.31 20.02 13.52
N VAL A 630 -7.63 20.22 13.53
CA VAL A 630 -8.56 19.38 12.74
C VAL A 630 -8.35 19.61 11.23
N ILE A 631 -8.17 20.86 10.82
CA ILE A 631 -7.93 21.22 9.42
C ILE A 631 -6.54 20.71 8.98
N LEU A 632 -5.51 20.95 9.80
CA LEU A 632 -4.14 20.48 9.54
C LEU A 632 -4.04 18.95 9.51
N ASN A 633 -4.69 18.24 10.44
CA ASN A 633 -4.72 16.78 10.47
C ASN A 633 -5.37 16.20 9.21
N PHE A 634 -6.52 16.74 8.77
CA PHE A 634 -7.14 16.31 7.52
C PHE A 634 -6.21 16.56 6.32
N LEU A 635 -5.55 17.73 6.26
CA LEU A 635 -4.67 18.08 5.15
C LEU A 635 -3.41 17.21 5.08
N ALA A 636 -2.80 16.95 6.23
CA ALA A 636 -1.69 16.00 6.36
C ALA A 636 -2.14 14.60 5.92
N ARG A 637 -3.29 14.12 6.43
CA ARG A 637 -3.82 12.80 6.10
C ARG A 637 -4.17 12.65 4.61
N VAL A 638 -4.79 13.66 3.98
CA VAL A 638 -5.00 13.68 2.53
C VAL A 638 -3.68 13.65 1.77
N TYR A 639 -2.67 14.39 2.22
CA TYR A 639 -1.37 14.39 1.55
C TYR A 639 -0.65 13.03 1.67
N ASP A 640 -0.67 12.43 2.85
CA ASP A 640 0.01 11.17 3.14
C ASP A 640 -0.70 9.96 2.50
N GLU A 641 -2.04 9.90 2.54
CA GLU A 641 -2.83 8.87 1.84
C GLU A 641 -2.70 8.96 0.30
N LEU A 642 -2.43 10.16 -0.23
CA LEU A 642 -2.30 10.38 -1.68
C LEU A 642 -0.86 10.36 -2.18
N ARG A 643 0.09 9.84 -1.41
CA ARG A 643 1.49 9.70 -1.82
C ARG A 643 1.67 8.68 -2.96
N ASN A 644 2.02 9.17 -4.15
CA ASN A 644 2.33 8.35 -5.32
C ASN A 644 3.33 9.07 -6.26
N LEU A 645 3.81 8.36 -7.30
CA LEU A 645 4.80 8.89 -8.26
C LEU A 645 4.23 9.89 -9.28
N GLY A 646 2.90 10.01 -9.41
CA GLY A 646 2.28 10.89 -10.40
C GLY A 646 2.41 10.44 -11.84
N THR A 647 2.75 9.16 -12.10
CA THR A 647 3.05 8.64 -13.45
C THR A 647 1.83 8.04 -14.13
N THR A 648 1.06 7.18 -13.46
CA THR A 648 -0.14 6.58 -14.05
C THR A 648 -1.26 7.61 -14.16
N PRO A 649 -2.24 7.43 -15.07
CA PRO A 649 -3.40 8.33 -15.12
C PRO A 649 -4.16 8.41 -13.79
N GLN A 650 -4.23 7.30 -13.06
CA GLN A 650 -4.80 7.20 -11.71
C GLN A 650 -4.03 8.10 -10.73
N ASP A 651 -2.71 7.97 -10.68
CA ASP A 651 -1.81 8.79 -9.84
C ASP A 651 -1.96 10.29 -10.16
N ARG A 652 -2.02 10.65 -11.45
CA ARG A 652 -2.23 12.03 -11.87
C ARG A 652 -3.58 12.58 -11.43
N ALA A 653 -4.64 11.77 -11.50
CA ALA A 653 -5.98 12.16 -11.06
C ALA A 653 -6.03 12.37 -9.54
N ILE A 654 -5.36 11.49 -8.78
CA ILE A 654 -5.18 11.58 -7.34
C ILE A 654 -4.45 12.88 -6.96
N ASN A 655 -3.25 13.10 -7.52
CA ASN A 655 -2.42 14.24 -7.16
C ASN A 655 -3.05 15.58 -7.57
N PHE A 656 -3.78 15.60 -8.68
CA PHE A 656 -4.55 16.78 -9.09
C PHE A 656 -5.77 17.02 -8.19
N ALA A 657 -6.45 15.97 -7.72
CA ALA A 657 -7.52 16.12 -6.73
C ALA A 657 -7.00 16.69 -5.40
N ALA A 658 -5.81 16.25 -4.95
CA ALA A 658 -5.12 16.81 -3.78
C ALA A 658 -4.76 18.30 -3.99
N THR A 659 -4.20 18.64 -5.15
CA THR A 659 -3.90 20.02 -5.58
C THR A 659 -5.15 20.90 -5.51
N ASN A 660 -6.29 20.37 -5.95
CA ASN A 660 -7.55 21.09 -5.99
C ASN A 660 -8.28 21.13 -4.62
N ALA A 661 -7.59 20.82 -3.51
CA ALA A 661 -8.10 20.96 -2.14
C ALA A 661 -8.63 22.38 -1.84
N TYR A 662 -8.12 23.41 -2.51
CA TYR A 662 -8.68 24.76 -2.43
C TYR A 662 -10.14 24.86 -2.93
N GLN A 663 -10.55 24.10 -3.96
CA GLN A 663 -11.97 23.99 -4.32
C GLN A 663 -12.73 23.04 -3.39
N ALA A 664 -12.03 22.10 -2.77
CA ALA A 664 -12.56 21.33 -1.66
C ALA A 664 -12.82 22.19 -0.41
N ALA A 665 -12.49 23.49 -0.32
CA ALA A 665 -12.90 24.36 0.80
C ALA A 665 -14.42 24.28 1.10
N THR A 666 -15.24 24.05 0.06
CA THR A 666 -16.68 23.77 0.20
C THR A 666 -17.00 22.41 0.84
N VAL A 667 -16.18 21.39 0.55
CA VAL A 667 -16.20 20.05 1.16
C VAL A 667 -15.71 20.12 2.60
N PHE A 668 -14.59 20.80 2.87
CA PHE A 668 -14.06 21.09 4.21
C PHE A 668 -15.10 21.72 5.10
N ARG A 669 -15.80 22.78 4.65
CA ARG A 669 -16.90 23.37 5.40
C ARG A 669 -17.99 22.35 5.71
N ASP A 670 -18.50 21.63 4.71
CA ASP A 670 -19.58 20.65 4.90
C ASP A 670 -19.14 19.45 5.77
N CYS A 671 -17.85 19.12 5.81
CA CYS A 671 -17.27 18.15 6.74
C CYS A 671 -17.12 18.71 8.15
N ALA A 672 -16.51 19.88 8.33
CA ALA A 672 -16.28 20.51 9.62
C ALA A 672 -17.60 20.84 10.36
N THR A 673 -18.58 21.43 9.66
CA THR A 673 -19.94 21.66 10.22
C THR A 673 -20.63 20.36 10.64
N ARG A 674 -20.26 19.22 10.03
CA ARG A 674 -20.85 17.90 10.34
C ARG A 674 -19.98 17.04 11.26
N LYS A 675 -18.77 17.45 11.64
CA LYS A 675 -17.74 16.59 12.26
C LYS A 675 -17.44 15.32 11.45
N LEU A 676 -17.25 15.45 10.14
CA LEU A 676 -16.84 14.33 9.30
C LEU A 676 -15.33 14.33 9.08
N GLU A 677 -14.70 13.17 9.26
CA GLU A 677 -13.30 12.91 8.93
C GLU A 677 -13.18 12.09 7.64
N LEU A 678 -11.98 12.11 7.04
CA LEU A 678 -11.64 11.26 5.90
C LEU A 678 -11.63 9.79 6.33
N PHE A 679 -12.37 8.95 5.61
CA PHE A 679 -12.32 7.50 5.75
C PHE A 679 -11.29 6.89 4.80
N ALA A 680 -11.43 7.20 3.50
CA ALA A 680 -10.60 6.69 2.42
C ALA A 680 -10.75 7.55 1.16
N ILE A 681 -9.79 7.42 0.24
CA ILE A 681 -9.85 8.02 -1.10
C ILE A 681 -9.84 6.91 -2.14
N ARG A 682 -10.95 6.75 -2.88
CA ARG A 682 -11.09 5.74 -3.94
C ARG A 682 -11.11 6.39 -5.31
N VAL A 683 -10.39 5.83 -6.28
CA VAL A 683 -10.37 6.33 -7.66
C VAL A 683 -10.82 5.25 -8.64
N ALA A 684 -11.73 5.62 -9.54
CA ALA A 684 -12.28 4.73 -10.56
C ALA A 684 -12.33 5.44 -11.91
N LYS A 685 -12.25 4.71 -13.02
CA LYS A 685 -12.38 5.34 -14.35
C LYS A 685 -13.79 5.86 -14.55
N SER A 686 -13.93 7.12 -14.99
CA SER A 686 -15.23 7.76 -15.12
C SER A 686 -16.02 7.13 -16.28
N PRO A 687 -17.30 6.77 -16.10
CA PRO A 687 -18.10 6.16 -17.17
C PRO A 687 -18.57 7.19 -18.21
N ILE A 688 -18.38 8.49 -17.97
CA ILE A 688 -18.80 9.58 -18.86
C ILE A 688 -17.60 10.51 -19.07
N CYS A 689 -16.98 10.39 -20.24
CA CYS A 689 -15.90 11.24 -20.73
C CYS A 689 -16.24 11.77 -22.12
N ARG A 690 -15.51 12.80 -22.57
CA ARG A 690 -15.48 13.11 -24.00
C ARG A 690 -14.76 11.98 -24.75
N PRO A 691 -15.05 11.74 -26.04
CA PRO A 691 -14.15 10.95 -26.88
C PRO A 691 -12.71 11.47 -26.74
N ASP A 692 -11.77 10.55 -26.68
CA ASP A 692 -10.33 10.79 -26.52
C ASP A 692 -9.89 11.44 -25.18
N SER A 693 -10.82 11.65 -24.23
CA SER A 693 -10.48 12.00 -22.83
C SER A 693 -10.29 10.76 -21.95
N ASP A 694 -9.24 10.75 -21.14
CA ASP A 694 -9.07 9.83 -20.00
C ASP A 694 -9.45 10.54 -18.70
N CYS A 695 -10.70 10.39 -18.26
CA CYS A 695 -11.18 10.94 -16.99
C CYS A 695 -11.45 9.87 -15.92
N TRP A 696 -11.21 10.29 -14.68
CA TRP A 696 -11.26 9.49 -13.47
C TRP A 696 -12.16 10.15 -12.43
N ASP A 697 -13.05 9.36 -11.84
CA ASP A 697 -13.87 9.75 -10.71
C ASP A 697 -13.08 9.48 -9.41
N VAL A 698 -12.69 10.55 -8.72
CA VAL A 698 -12.06 10.54 -7.40
C VAL A 698 -13.15 10.71 -6.35
N HIS A 699 -13.28 9.73 -5.46
CA HIS A 699 -14.22 9.70 -4.34
C HIS A 699 -13.48 9.95 -3.03
N LEU A 700 -13.71 11.10 -2.40
CA LEU A 700 -13.38 11.29 -0.98
C LEU A 700 -14.55 10.73 -0.15
N GLN A 701 -14.29 9.65 0.58
CA GLN A 701 -15.26 9.03 1.46
C GLN A 701 -15.04 9.57 2.86
N MET A 702 -16.09 10.13 3.47
CA MET A 702 -16.04 10.75 4.80
C MET A 702 -16.99 10.05 5.75
N PHE A 703 -16.63 9.96 7.03
CA PHE A 703 -17.45 9.34 8.08
C PHE A 703 -17.44 10.18 9.36
N ASP A 704 -18.37 9.90 10.27
CA ASP A 704 -18.46 10.54 11.58
C ASP A 704 -17.80 9.63 12.63
N PRO A 705 -16.63 9.99 13.18
CA PRO A 705 -15.93 9.15 14.16
C PRO A 705 -16.61 9.14 15.54
N GLU A 706 -17.44 10.13 15.86
CA GLU A 706 -18.23 10.15 17.11
C GLU A 706 -19.49 9.28 17.00
N ASN A 707 -19.93 8.92 15.78
CA ASN A 707 -21.19 8.23 15.55
C ASN A 707 -21.15 7.29 14.31
N ASP A 708 -20.73 6.05 14.54
CA ASP A 708 -20.69 4.94 13.59
C ASP A 708 -22.06 4.54 12.97
N ARG A 709 -23.17 5.08 13.50
CA ARG A 709 -24.52 4.85 12.94
C ARG A 709 -24.96 5.95 11.98
N ARG A 710 -24.22 7.05 11.90
CA ARG A 710 -24.50 8.14 10.97
C ARG A 710 -24.04 7.73 9.56
N ALA A 711 -24.90 7.94 8.57
CA ALA A 711 -24.50 7.77 7.18
C ALA A 711 -23.36 8.73 6.86
N GLY A 712 -22.22 8.19 6.44
CA GLY A 712 -21.11 8.97 5.92
C GLY A 712 -21.46 9.60 4.57
N ARG A 713 -20.47 10.26 3.97
CA ARG A 713 -20.68 11.18 2.85
C ARG A 713 -19.59 11.02 1.82
N ILE A 714 -19.98 10.79 0.57
CA ILE A 714 -19.06 10.66 -0.54
C ILE A 714 -19.05 11.99 -1.30
N TYR A 715 -17.86 12.51 -1.58
CA TYR A 715 -17.65 13.65 -2.47
C TYR A 715 -16.91 13.15 -3.72
N ARG A 716 -17.52 13.35 -4.89
CA ARG A 716 -16.96 12.94 -6.18
C ARG A 716 -16.48 14.13 -6.99
N PHE A 717 -15.24 14.03 -7.43
CA PHE A 717 -14.59 14.89 -8.41
C PHE A 717 -14.38 14.05 -9.67
N THR A 718 -14.68 14.58 -10.84
CA THR A 718 -14.27 13.95 -12.11
C THR A 718 -13.09 14.76 -12.65
N VAL A 719 -11.97 14.12 -12.90
CA VAL A 719 -10.71 14.73 -13.35
C VAL A 719 -10.31 14.13 -14.68
N ASP A 720 -10.08 14.96 -15.70
CA ASP A 720 -9.51 14.56 -16.99
C ASP A 720 -7.99 14.75 -16.93
N VAL A 721 -7.23 13.68 -17.20
CA VAL A 721 -5.76 13.60 -17.09
C VAL A 721 -5.09 13.30 -18.45
N SER A 722 -5.81 13.52 -19.55
CA SER A 722 -5.33 13.25 -20.92
C SER A 722 -4.10 14.09 -21.27
N GLU A 723 -4.05 15.31 -20.74
CA GLU A 723 -3.02 16.31 -20.97
C GLU A 723 -2.03 16.40 -19.79
N THR A 724 -0.89 17.04 -20.03
CA THR A 724 0.13 17.31 -18.99
C THR A 724 -0.42 18.13 -17.82
N LEU A 725 -1.43 18.98 -18.08
CA LEU A 725 -2.18 19.73 -17.08
C LEU A 725 -3.60 19.14 -16.96
N PRO A 726 -3.90 18.36 -15.91
CA PRO A 726 -5.25 17.84 -15.69
C PRO A 726 -6.28 18.95 -15.45
N VAL A 727 -7.56 18.63 -15.66
CA VAL A 727 -8.67 19.56 -15.47
C VAL A 727 -9.87 18.90 -14.79
N THR A 728 -10.64 19.66 -13.99
CA THR A 728 -11.90 19.19 -13.42
C THR A 728 -13.03 19.20 -14.46
N VAL A 729 -13.84 18.14 -14.47
CA VAL A 729 -14.97 17.96 -15.39
C VAL A 729 -16.28 18.12 -14.62
N GLY A 730 -16.86 19.32 -14.72
CA GLY A 730 -18.12 19.66 -14.05
C GLY A 730 -17.99 19.93 -12.55
N PRO A 731 -19.12 20.16 -11.85
CA PRO A 731 -19.12 20.49 -10.43
C PRO A 731 -18.99 19.23 -9.55
N ILE A 732 -18.40 19.42 -8.37
CA ILE A 732 -18.33 18.41 -7.30
C ILE A 732 -19.73 17.86 -7.01
N ARG A 733 -19.85 16.53 -6.89
CA ARG A 733 -21.09 15.86 -6.47
C ARG A 733 -20.93 15.34 -5.05
N SER A 734 -21.97 15.40 -4.23
CA SER A 734 -21.97 14.77 -2.93
C SER A 734 -23.30 14.11 -2.60
N TRP A 735 -23.23 12.99 -1.87
CA TRP A 735 -24.39 12.24 -1.39
C TRP A 735 -24.04 11.53 -0.08
N ALA A 736 -25.07 11.15 0.69
CA ALA A 736 -24.89 10.31 1.86
C ALA A 736 -24.87 8.83 1.46
N ALA A 737 -24.02 8.04 2.11
CA ALA A 737 -23.90 6.59 1.91
C ALA A 737 -23.82 5.88 3.27
N PRO A 738 -24.38 4.67 3.42
CA PRO A 738 -24.16 3.87 4.62
C PRO A 738 -22.68 3.47 4.71
N LEU A 739 -22.16 3.30 5.94
CA LEU A 739 -20.77 2.90 6.19
C LEU A 739 -20.37 1.58 5.52
N SER A 740 -21.32 0.67 5.25
CA SER A 740 -21.11 -0.56 4.48
C SER A 740 -20.92 -0.35 2.97
N GLN A 741 -21.00 0.88 2.47
CA GLN A 741 -20.71 1.30 1.10
C GLN A 741 -19.58 2.34 1.03
N LEU A 742 -18.95 2.66 2.17
CA LEU A 742 -17.70 3.40 2.22
C LEU A 742 -16.53 2.41 2.07
#